data_AF-A0A834URG9-F1
#
_entry.id   AF-A0A834URG9-F1
#
_cell.length_a   1.000
_cell.length_b   1.000
_cell.length_c   1.000
_cell.angle_alpha   90.00
_cell.angle_beta   90.00
_cell.angle_gamma   90.00
#
_symmetry.space_group_name_H-M   'P 1'
#
loop_
_entity.id
_entity.type
_entity.pdbx_description
1 polymer ?
#
loop_
_entity_poly.entity_id
_entity_poly.type
_entity_poly.pdbx_seq_one_letter_code
_entity_poly.pdbx_strand_id
1 'polypeptide(L)'
;MGPLSREAWAQRLGAFRASPSAFMAGADGEDLGRDLLSDLRSEKLSEQTKVSLLALSLEYPAQLWPDVPAAEAAATSLLDILVLLPPRPSALRRPLLLAATTVLASGGVLGPTSGASCRLLPLLLGLATGRDVGRDFGPISEQRPLQATAFLALKAAFGEALFTSQDEALLLRRLTLAAQHPALPLPTHLFYLHCLLSFPENWPLGPEGEEAAPLLLVPQLCRGLMPSLLHDPMVLLSRLHLLCLLCAEDEEEEKGPFQNLQWYLEELLDGLRQRAALDGGPRALATLCFQASYLVASCLARQPMVLTPLIQGLAQLYQARPVLAPHFVDFLDRVGPELEEPLRMVLRQEVVSRPGRDEALRWHLQMLAKVAEGDAQSATLSFLQAAAAHCANWGLQEALLKVCRALLREGGGAGLADLLQALARQLEDPDGRDHARLYYILLAHLAGPKLGVALGPSLAAPALASSLMAENQGFAAGLIVQEALAPIQLSVGPQRASGPLPVLQLQVEAREPIYSLELRFLVEGQLYAPLEPVHVPCLCPGRPAHPLFLPLRPRQPAPARLEVQALYTTPTGLTCHAHLPPLPVNFADLFLPFPQPPEGAQPGFFEGLWDSCLPKGAESRVWCPLGPQGLETLVSRHLEPFVVVARPPTSYHIAIRLPPNSMLLLRLEAPQVDGVPVALRTDDWEVLPLVGDYLRGLAVTE
;
A
#
# COMPACT_ATOMS: atom_id res chain seq x y z
N MET A 1 -16.23 -0.07 -13.22
CA MET A 1 -14.82 -0.15 -12.81
C MET A 1 -14.45 -1.61 -12.66
N GLY A 2 -13.30 -2.05 -13.18
CA GLY A 2 -12.82 -3.42 -12.96
C GLY A 2 -12.32 -3.61 -11.52
N PRO A 3 -12.18 -4.85 -11.03
CA PRO A 3 -11.75 -5.10 -9.65
C PRO A 3 -10.34 -4.58 -9.40
N LEU A 4 -10.11 -3.96 -8.24
CA LEU A 4 -8.82 -3.39 -7.87
C LEU A 4 -7.78 -4.49 -7.65
N SER A 5 -6.50 -4.18 -7.91
CA SER A 5 -5.40 -5.09 -7.63
C SER A 5 -5.17 -5.24 -6.12
N ARG A 6 -4.52 -6.33 -5.72
CA ARG A 6 -4.16 -6.58 -4.30
C ARG A 6 -3.33 -5.44 -3.70
N GLU A 7 -2.40 -4.89 -4.46
CA GLU A 7 -1.52 -3.80 -4.03
C GLU A 7 -2.28 -2.48 -3.88
N ALA A 8 -3.21 -2.20 -4.80
CA ALA A 8 -4.09 -1.03 -4.71
C ALA A 8 -4.96 -1.10 -3.44
N TRP A 9 -5.52 -2.27 -3.12
CA TRP A 9 -6.25 -2.46 -1.87
C TRP A 9 -5.34 -2.30 -0.65
N ALA A 10 -4.13 -2.85 -0.64
CA ALA A 10 -3.22 -2.69 0.50
C ALA A 10 -2.88 -1.22 0.78
N GLN A 11 -2.62 -0.42 -0.26
CA GLN A 11 -2.35 1.01 -0.14
C GLN A 11 -3.60 1.78 0.35
N ARG A 12 -4.77 1.50 -0.24
CA ARG A 12 -6.04 2.16 0.12
C ARG A 12 -6.45 1.84 1.57
N LEU A 13 -6.28 0.59 2.00
CA LEU A 13 -6.52 0.16 3.40
C LEU A 13 -5.56 0.84 4.38
N GLY A 14 -4.28 0.99 4.00
CA GLY A 14 -3.30 1.71 4.82
C GLY A 14 -3.65 3.19 4.99
N ALA A 15 -4.06 3.86 3.91
CA ALA A 15 -4.49 5.25 3.94
C ALA A 15 -5.77 5.44 4.77
N PHE A 16 -6.76 4.55 4.60
CA PHE A 16 -7.99 4.58 5.38
C PHE A 16 -7.72 4.40 6.88
N ARG A 17 -6.92 3.40 7.29
CA ARG A 17 -6.62 3.14 8.70
C ARG A 17 -5.77 4.22 9.36
N ALA A 18 -4.99 4.99 8.61
CA ALA A 18 -4.21 6.10 9.14
C ALA A 18 -5.10 7.28 9.57
N SER A 19 -6.19 7.53 8.85
CA SER A 19 -7.14 8.61 9.17
C SER A 19 -8.53 8.33 8.56
N PRO A 20 -9.37 7.51 9.21
CA PRO A 20 -10.65 7.05 8.64
C PRO A 20 -11.60 8.19 8.25
N SER A 21 -11.80 9.16 9.16
CA SER A 21 -12.71 10.29 8.94
C SER A 21 -12.24 11.22 7.81
N ALA A 22 -10.93 11.48 7.72
CA ALA A 22 -10.36 12.32 6.67
C ALA A 22 -10.38 11.62 5.31
N PHE A 23 -10.17 10.29 5.29
CA PHE A 23 -10.27 9.49 4.08
C PHE A 23 -11.71 9.47 3.54
N MET A 24 -12.71 9.29 4.40
CA MET A 24 -14.12 9.28 4.00
C MET A 24 -14.60 10.64 3.47
N ALA A 25 -14.00 11.74 3.92
CA ALA A 25 -14.30 13.09 3.41
C ALA A 25 -13.66 13.39 2.04
N GLY A 26 -12.71 12.56 1.59
CA GLY A 26 -12.07 12.70 0.28
C GLY A 26 -12.81 11.96 -0.84
N ALA A 27 -12.44 12.25 -2.10
CA ALA A 27 -13.05 11.61 -3.27
C ALA A 27 -12.90 10.07 -3.30
N ASP A 28 -11.82 9.55 -2.70
CA ASP A 28 -11.59 8.11 -2.59
C ASP A 28 -12.51 7.42 -1.55
N GLY A 29 -13.21 8.18 -0.70
CA GLY A 29 -14.13 7.69 0.31
C GLY A 29 -15.54 7.38 -0.21
N GLU A 30 -16.04 8.18 -1.16
CA GLU A 30 -17.44 8.12 -1.63
C GLU A 30 -17.83 6.76 -2.22
N ASP A 31 -16.92 6.12 -2.96
CA ASP A 31 -17.16 4.82 -3.60
C ASP A 31 -16.59 3.63 -2.81
N LEU A 32 -15.94 3.86 -1.66
CA LEU A 32 -15.21 2.82 -0.93
C LEU A 32 -16.09 1.61 -0.56
N GLY A 33 -17.29 1.85 -0.02
CA GLY A 33 -18.22 0.77 0.34
C GLY A 33 -18.68 -0.03 -0.88
N ARG A 34 -18.98 0.65 -2.00
CA ARG A 34 -19.42 0.01 -3.24
C ARG A 34 -18.30 -0.83 -3.85
N ASP A 35 -17.09 -0.28 -3.91
CA ASP A 35 -15.89 -0.96 -4.39
C ASP A 35 -15.60 -2.20 -3.54
N LEU A 36 -15.71 -2.08 -2.21
CA LEU A 36 -15.53 -3.19 -1.27
C LEU A 36 -16.52 -4.33 -1.58
N LEU A 37 -17.82 -4.05 -1.69
CA LEU A 37 -18.82 -5.08 -1.99
C LEU A 37 -18.67 -5.70 -3.38
N SER A 38 -18.29 -4.89 -4.37
CA SER A 38 -18.02 -5.36 -5.74
C SER A 38 -16.84 -6.33 -5.75
N ASP A 39 -15.75 -5.96 -5.08
CA ASP A 39 -14.50 -6.73 -5.11
C ASP A 39 -14.54 -7.97 -4.21
N LEU A 40 -15.37 -7.99 -3.15
CA LEU A 40 -15.64 -9.22 -2.40
C LEU A 40 -16.23 -10.34 -3.28
N ARG A 41 -17.00 -9.98 -4.32
CA ARG A 41 -17.56 -10.93 -5.31
C ARG A 41 -16.53 -11.38 -6.35
N SER A 42 -15.40 -10.68 -6.48
CA SER A 42 -14.35 -11.01 -7.44
C SER A 42 -13.62 -12.29 -7.06
N GLU A 43 -13.47 -13.22 -8.00
CA GLU A 43 -12.62 -14.41 -7.83
C GLU A 43 -11.12 -14.09 -7.87
N LYS A 44 -10.74 -12.88 -8.30
CA LYS A 44 -9.34 -12.46 -8.43
C LYS A 44 -8.67 -12.15 -7.09
N LEU A 45 -9.45 -11.89 -6.04
CA LEU A 45 -8.92 -11.57 -4.71
C LEU A 45 -8.75 -12.82 -3.84
N SER A 46 -7.61 -12.88 -3.14
CA SER A 46 -7.35 -13.94 -2.15
C SER A 46 -8.35 -13.88 -0.99
N GLU A 47 -8.67 -15.03 -0.39
CA GLU A 47 -9.54 -15.07 0.80
C GLU A 47 -8.99 -14.19 1.93
N GLN A 48 -7.67 -14.14 2.14
CA GLN A 48 -7.06 -13.30 3.17
C GLN A 48 -7.33 -11.81 2.93
N THR A 49 -7.22 -11.34 1.68
CA THR A 49 -7.55 -9.95 1.32
C THR A 49 -9.03 -9.68 1.60
N LYS A 50 -9.92 -10.59 1.22
CA LYS A 50 -11.36 -10.46 1.48
C LYS A 50 -11.69 -10.42 2.97
N VAL A 51 -10.99 -11.20 3.80
CA VAL A 51 -11.12 -11.11 5.27
C VAL A 51 -10.68 -9.74 5.78
N SER A 52 -9.56 -9.18 5.28
CA SER A 52 -9.13 -7.82 5.65
C SER A 52 -10.11 -6.74 5.21
N LEU A 53 -10.77 -6.91 4.05
CA LEU A 53 -11.84 -6.01 3.61
C LEU A 53 -13.06 -6.10 4.54
N LEU A 54 -13.48 -7.31 4.90
CA LEU A 54 -14.61 -7.51 5.82
C LEU A 54 -14.31 -6.98 7.23
N ALA A 55 -13.05 -6.96 7.66
CA ALA A 55 -12.66 -6.35 8.92
C ALA A 55 -12.98 -4.85 8.97
N LEU A 56 -12.90 -4.12 7.85
CA LEU A 56 -13.30 -2.71 7.83
C LEU A 56 -14.79 -2.53 8.14
N SER A 57 -15.65 -3.43 7.63
CA SER A 57 -17.09 -3.41 7.94
C SER A 57 -17.38 -3.75 9.41
N LEU A 58 -16.42 -4.31 10.14
CA LEU A 58 -16.54 -4.55 11.58
C LEU A 58 -15.97 -3.38 12.39
N GLU A 59 -14.84 -2.82 11.96
CA GLU A 59 -14.13 -1.74 12.65
C GLU A 59 -14.84 -0.38 12.48
N TYR A 60 -15.37 -0.09 11.28
CA TYR A 60 -15.92 1.22 10.91
C TYR A 60 -17.29 1.15 10.21
N PRO A 61 -18.28 0.41 10.76
CA PRO A 61 -19.54 0.17 10.06
C PRO A 61 -20.34 1.46 9.84
N ALA A 62 -20.40 2.36 10.83
CA ALA A 62 -21.14 3.61 10.72
C ALA A 62 -20.49 4.61 9.74
N GLN A 63 -19.18 4.52 9.52
CA GLN A 63 -18.47 5.37 8.56
C GLN A 63 -18.62 4.84 7.14
N LEU A 64 -18.61 3.51 6.95
CA LEU A 64 -18.79 2.89 5.63
C LEU A 64 -20.25 2.90 5.17
N TRP A 65 -21.19 2.76 6.09
CA TRP A 65 -22.63 2.62 5.83
C TRP A 65 -23.44 3.60 6.69
N PRO A 66 -23.33 4.92 6.42
CA PRO A 66 -23.95 5.94 7.28
C PRO A 66 -25.48 5.93 7.23
N ASP A 67 -26.07 5.52 6.11
CA ASP A 67 -27.51 5.56 5.89
C ASP A 67 -28.18 4.19 6.03
N VAL A 68 -29.38 4.16 6.61
CA VAL A 68 -30.27 2.97 6.70
C VAL A 68 -30.39 2.20 5.37
N PRO A 69 -30.71 2.82 4.21
CA PRO A 69 -30.78 2.10 2.94
C PRO A 69 -29.42 1.55 2.48
N ALA A 70 -28.31 2.23 2.79
CA ALA A 70 -26.97 1.76 2.44
C ALA A 70 -26.59 0.53 3.28
N ALA A 71 -26.90 0.55 4.58
CA ALA A 71 -26.72 -0.59 5.48
C ALA A 71 -27.57 -1.80 5.07
N GLU A 72 -28.84 -1.60 4.70
CA GLU A 72 -29.73 -2.66 4.18
C GLU A 72 -29.18 -3.30 2.90
N ALA A 73 -28.76 -2.47 1.94
CA ALA A 73 -28.20 -2.93 0.67
C ALA A 73 -26.88 -3.68 0.87
N ALA A 74 -26.02 -3.17 1.75
CA ALA A 74 -24.75 -3.80 2.09
C ALA A 74 -24.96 -5.16 2.77
N ALA A 75 -25.82 -5.23 3.78
CA ALA A 75 -26.14 -6.48 4.46
C ALA A 75 -26.76 -7.51 3.51
N THR A 76 -27.66 -7.10 2.62
CA THR A 76 -28.23 -7.97 1.58
C THR A 76 -27.13 -8.51 0.67
N SER A 77 -26.22 -7.67 0.20
CA SER A 77 -25.09 -8.07 -0.63
C SER A 77 -24.16 -9.06 0.08
N LEU A 78 -23.85 -8.85 1.37
CA LEU A 78 -23.02 -9.76 2.17
C LEU A 78 -23.71 -11.13 2.37
N LEU A 79 -25.02 -11.14 2.61
CA LEU A 79 -25.80 -12.38 2.71
C LEU A 79 -25.86 -13.13 1.37
N ASP A 80 -25.97 -12.42 0.25
CA ASP A 80 -25.92 -13.02 -1.08
C ASP A 80 -24.56 -13.69 -1.33
N ILE A 81 -23.46 -13.01 -0.97
CA ILE A 81 -22.11 -13.59 -1.06
C ILE A 81 -22.01 -14.85 -0.19
N LEU A 82 -22.53 -14.82 1.03
CA LEU A 82 -22.51 -15.97 1.96
C LEU A 82 -23.23 -17.19 1.38
N VAL A 83 -24.38 -17.00 0.73
CA VAL A 83 -25.16 -18.09 0.10
C VAL A 83 -24.46 -18.64 -1.14
N LEU A 84 -23.72 -17.81 -1.86
CA LEU A 84 -22.98 -18.21 -3.07
C LEU A 84 -21.67 -18.95 -2.77
N LEU A 85 -21.23 -19.02 -1.50
CA LEU A 85 -19.99 -19.72 -1.15
C LEU A 85 -20.13 -21.24 -1.36
N PRO A 86 -19.11 -21.91 -1.93
CA PRO A 86 -19.15 -23.35 -2.15
C PRO A 86 -19.18 -24.09 -0.80
N PRO A 87 -19.77 -25.29 -0.70
CA PRO A 87 -19.92 -26.07 0.55
C PRO A 87 -18.59 -26.58 1.16
N ARG A 88 -17.45 -26.12 0.66
CA ARG A 88 -16.11 -26.40 1.18
C ARG A 88 -15.77 -25.46 2.32
N PRO A 89 -14.87 -25.85 3.24
CA PRO A 89 -14.40 -24.94 4.29
C PRO A 89 -13.87 -23.63 3.71
N SER A 90 -14.31 -22.49 4.26
CA SER A 90 -13.93 -21.16 3.77
C SER A 90 -13.76 -20.21 4.94
N ALA A 91 -12.65 -19.46 4.92
CA ALA A 91 -12.35 -18.47 5.95
C ALA A 91 -13.33 -17.29 5.95
N LEU A 92 -14.15 -17.14 4.89
CA LEU A 92 -15.05 -16.00 4.68
C LEU A 92 -16.39 -16.12 5.38
N ARG A 93 -16.87 -17.34 5.70
CA ARG A 93 -18.22 -17.52 6.25
C ARG A 93 -18.45 -16.77 7.55
N ARG A 94 -17.50 -16.86 8.49
CA ARG A 94 -17.61 -16.21 9.80
C ARG A 94 -17.51 -14.68 9.68
N PRO A 95 -16.50 -14.10 8.99
CA PRO A 95 -16.45 -12.65 8.79
C PRO A 95 -17.64 -12.08 8.02
N LEU A 96 -18.21 -12.81 7.04
CA LEU A 96 -19.41 -12.37 6.33
C LEU A 96 -20.63 -12.32 7.25
N LEU A 97 -20.81 -13.35 8.07
CA LEU A 97 -21.91 -13.41 9.03
C LEU A 97 -21.79 -12.28 10.07
N LEU A 98 -20.58 -12.07 10.62
CA LEU A 98 -20.31 -10.97 11.54
C LEU A 98 -20.52 -9.61 10.88
N ALA A 99 -19.98 -9.39 9.68
CA ALA A 99 -20.12 -8.12 8.99
C ALA A 99 -21.58 -7.81 8.67
N ALA A 100 -22.36 -8.78 8.20
CA ALA A 100 -23.78 -8.60 7.95
C ALA A 100 -24.55 -8.24 9.24
N THR A 101 -24.22 -8.90 10.36
CA THR A 101 -24.84 -8.60 11.66
C THR A 101 -24.47 -7.21 12.18
N THR A 102 -23.19 -6.84 12.10
CA THR A 102 -22.68 -5.56 12.58
C THR A 102 -23.22 -4.40 11.75
N VAL A 103 -23.29 -4.55 10.42
CA VAL A 103 -23.84 -3.52 9.51
C VAL A 103 -25.32 -3.27 9.81
N LEU A 104 -26.13 -4.31 10.01
CA LEU A 104 -27.55 -4.13 10.35
C LEU A 104 -27.75 -3.55 11.75
N ALA A 105 -26.94 -3.97 12.72
CA ALA A 105 -27.03 -3.48 14.11
C ALA A 105 -26.65 -2.01 14.21
N SER A 106 -25.48 -1.65 13.67
CA SER A 106 -24.98 -0.26 13.69
C SER A 106 -25.79 0.69 12.82
N GLY A 107 -26.32 0.21 11.68
CA GLY A 107 -27.19 0.99 10.78
C GLY A 107 -28.63 1.14 11.28
N GLY A 108 -28.99 0.58 12.44
CA GLY A 108 -30.34 0.66 13.00
C GLY A 108 -31.42 -0.07 12.17
N VAL A 109 -31.02 -1.05 11.36
CA VAL A 109 -31.89 -1.73 10.39
C VAL A 109 -32.42 -3.08 10.91
N LEU A 110 -31.97 -3.51 12.10
CA LEU A 110 -32.46 -4.70 12.78
C LEU A 110 -33.92 -4.53 13.23
N GLY A 111 -34.86 -4.87 12.35
CA GLY A 111 -36.28 -4.86 12.64
C GLY A 111 -37.09 -5.69 11.65
N PRO A 112 -38.36 -6.00 11.94
CA PRO A 112 -39.20 -6.88 11.12
C PRO A 112 -39.54 -6.30 9.73
N THR A 113 -39.29 -5.02 9.50
CA THR A 113 -39.52 -4.34 8.22
C THR A 113 -38.35 -4.45 7.24
N SER A 114 -37.18 -4.89 7.71
CA SER A 114 -35.99 -5.10 6.87
C SER A 114 -36.05 -6.46 6.18
N GLY A 115 -35.74 -6.48 4.89
CA GLY A 115 -35.62 -7.73 4.13
C GLY A 115 -34.36 -8.50 4.51
N ALA A 116 -33.26 -7.79 4.75
CA ALA A 116 -31.99 -8.38 5.17
C ALA A 116 -32.09 -9.00 6.57
N SER A 117 -32.75 -8.34 7.53
CA SER A 117 -33.00 -8.89 8.87
C SER A 117 -33.85 -10.16 8.81
N CYS A 118 -34.90 -10.17 7.98
CA CYS A 118 -35.78 -11.31 7.76
C CYS A 118 -35.03 -12.52 7.18
N ARG A 119 -33.93 -12.30 6.45
CA ARG A 119 -33.04 -13.36 5.96
C ARG A 119 -31.99 -13.77 7.00
N LEU A 120 -31.41 -12.81 7.70
CA LEU A 120 -30.33 -13.04 8.66
C LEU A 120 -30.82 -13.79 9.91
N LEU A 121 -31.95 -13.40 10.49
CA LEU A 121 -32.41 -13.95 11.77
C LEU A 121 -32.72 -15.45 11.72
N PRO A 122 -33.46 -15.97 10.71
CA PRO A 122 -33.65 -17.42 10.59
C PRO A 122 -32.34 -18.17 10.38
N LEU A 123 -31.39 -17.58 9.66
CA LEU A 123 -30.07 -18.16 9.43
C LEU A 123 -29.27 -18.25 10.73
N LEU A 124 -29.21 -17.18 11.52
CA LEU A 124 -28.54 -17.17 12.82
C LEU A 124 -29.17 -18.17 13.79
N LEU A 125 -30.50 -18.20 13.89
CA LEU A 125 -31.22 -19.14 14.75
C LEU A 125 -31.04 -20.60 14.29
N GLY A 126 -31.06 -20.85 12.97
CA GLY A 126 -30.78 -22.16 12.39
C GLY A 126 -29.37 -22.64 12.73
N LEU A 127 -28.37 -21.79 12.52
CA LEU A 127 -26.99 -22.09 12.86
C LEU A 127 -26.82 -22.32 14.36
N ALA A 128 -27.34 -21.44 15.22
CA ALA A 128 -27.24 -21.53 16.67
C ALA A 128 -27.91 -22.80 17.23
N THR A 129 -29.06 -23.20 16.69
CA THR A 129 -29.77 -24.43 17.12
C THR A 129 -29.16 -25.71 16.55
N GLY A 130 -28.13 -25.60 15.69
CA GLY A 130 -27.54 -26.75 15.01
C GLY A 130 -28.51 -27.46 14.06
N ARG A 131 -29.59 -26.79 13.67
CA ARG A 131 -30.47 -27.27 12.60
C ARG A 131 -29.70 -27.19 11.29
N ASP A 132 -29.84 -28.20 10.45
CA ASP A 132 -29.20 -28.23 9.14
C ASP A 132 -29.78 -27.07 8.31
N VAL A 133 -29.04 -25.96 8.18
CA VAL A 133 -29.46 -24.74 7.44
C VAL A 133 -29.37 -24.97 5.91
N GLY A 134 -29.50 -26.23 5.48
CA GLY A 134 -29.16 -26.70 4.14
C GLY A 134 -27.74 -27.30 4.09
N ARG A 135 -27.52 -28.19 3.12
CA ARG A 135 -26.34 -29.05 2.91
C ARG A 135 -25.02 -28.30 2.64
N ASP A 136 -24.96 -27.00 2.89
CA ASP A 136 -24.06 -26.05 2.21
C ASP A 136 -23.04 -25.34 3.12
N PHE A 137 -23.07 -25.56 4.45
CA PHE A 137 -22.22 -24.84 5.42
C PHE A 137 -20.94 -25.58 5.89
N GLY A 138 -20.45 -26.53 5.10
CA GLY A 138 -19.13 -27.14 5.31
C GLY A 138 -19.06 -28.26 6.34
N PRO A 139 -17.85 -28.82 6.58
CA PRO A 139 -17.64 -29.97 7.45
C PRO A 139 -17.92 -29.64 8.92
N ILE A 140 -18.21 -30.68 9.72
CA ILE A 140 -18.52 -30.60 11.16
C ILE A 140 -17.49 -29.78 11.96
N SER A 141 -16.23 -29.76 11.52
CA SER A 141 -15.15 -28.97 12.13
C SER A 141 -15.36 -27.46 12.06
N GLU A 142 -16.05 -26.93 11.04
CA GLU A 142 -16.39 -25.50 10.90
C GLU A 142 -17.73 -25.14 11.55
N GLN A 143 -18.62 -26.12 11.72
CA GLN A 143 -19.96 -25.89 12.26
C GLN A 143 -19.95 -25.35 13.69
N ARG A 144 -19.03 -25.81 14.54
CA ARG A 144 -18.93 -25.34 15.94
C ARG A 144 -18.46 -23.88 16.04
N PRO A 145 -17.39 -23.44 15.34
CA PRO A 145 -17.05 -22.01 15.27
C PRO A 145 -18.16 -21.15 14.67
N LEU A 146 -18.87 -21.63 13.65
CA LEU A 146 -20.00 -20.92 13.04
C LEU A 146 -21.18 -20.79 14.02
N GLN A 147 -21.51 -21.85 14.75
CA GLN A 147 -22.50 -21.84 15.84
C GLN A 147 -22.13 -20.81 16.90
N ALA A 148 -20.89 -20.82 17.39
CA ALA A 148 -20.41 -19.84 18.35
C ALA A 148 -20.52 -18.41 17.82
N THR A 149 -20.16 -18.18 16.55
CA THR A 149 -20.28 -16.87 15.89
C THR A 149 -21.74 -16.43 15.83
N ALA A 150 -22.67 -17.33 15.48
CA ALA A 150 -24.09 -17.02 15.41
C ALA A 150 -24.69 -16.69 16.79
N PHE A 151 -24.30 -17.44 17.84
CA PHE A 151 -24.71 -17.14 19.21
C PHE A 151 -24.22 -15.76 19.66
N LEU A 152 -22.95 -15.43 19.42
CA LEU A 152 -22.37 -14.14 19.79
C LEU A 152 -23.01 -12.99 19.00
N ALA A 153 -23.31 -13.19 17.71
CA ALA A 153 -24.00 -12.20 16.91
C ALA A 153 -25.44 -11.95 17.40
N LEU A 154 -26.17 -13.01 17.77
CA LEU A 154 -27.50 -12.88 18.37
C LEU A 154 -27.43 -12.15 19.72
N LYS A 155 -26.44 -12.47 20.56
CA LYS A 155 -26.25 -11.82 21.86
C LYS A 155 -25.87 -10.34 21.68
N ALA A 156 -24.98 -10.01 20.76
CA ALA A 156 -24.62 -8.62 20.45
C ALA A 156 -25.81 -7.82 19.90
N ALA A 157 -26.69 -8.45 19.10
CA ALA A 157 -27.82 -7.78 18.47
C ALA A 157 -29.04 -7.60 19.41
N PHE A 158 -29.32 -8.56 20.28
CA PHE A 158 -30.57 -8.59 21.07
C PHE A 158 -30.34 -8.55 22.59
N GLY A 159 -29.11 -8.77 23.06
CA GLY A 159 -28.78 -8.73 24.48
C GLY A 159 -29.72 -9.59 25.34
N GLU A 160 -30.18 -8.98 26.43
CA GLU A 160 -31.10 -9.59 27.41
C GLU A 160 -32.50 -9.89 26.85
N ALA A 161 -32.87 -9.33 25.68
CA ALA A 161 -34.17 -9.61 25.07
C ALA A 161 -34.28 -11.06 24.57
N LEU A 162 -33.14 -11.72 24.28
CA LEU A 162 -33.09 -13.09 23.79
C LEU A 162 -32.36 -14.04 24.74
N PHE A 163 -31.40 -13.55 25.53
CA PHE A 163 -30.57 -14.37 26.41
C PHE A 163 -30.83 -14.06 27.87
N THR A 164 -30.92 -15.11 28.69
CA THR A 164 -30.88 -14.98 30.15
C THR A 164 -29.43 -15.07 30.65
N SER A 165 -29.17 -14.60 31.87
CA SER A 165 -27.87 -14.77 32.54
C SER A 165 -27.44 -16.24 32.66
N GLN A 166 -28.40 -17.17 32.74
CA GLN A 166 -28.10 -18.60 32.72
C GLN A 166 -27.62 -19.08 31.34
N ASP A 167 -28.19 -18.57 30.26
CA ASP A 167 -27.77 -18.90 28.89
C ASP A 167 -26.38 -18.36 28.59
N GLU A 168 -26.08 -17.15 29.07
CA GLU A 168 -24.76 -16.52 28.96
C GLU A 168 -23.70 -17.30 29.73
N ALA A 169 -23.98 -17.69 30.97
CA ALA A 169 -23.09 -18.54 31.76
C ALA A 169 -22.82 -19.90 31.08
N LEU A 170 -23.85 -20.51 30.46
CA LEU A 170 -23.69 -21.74 29.70
C LEU A 170 -22.87 -21.54 28.42
N LEU A 171 -23.06 -20.43 27.71
CA LEU A 171 -22.29 -20.08 26.53
C LEU A 171 -20.82 -19.86 26.86
N LEU A 172 -20.53 -19.05 27.89
CA LEU A 172 -19.17 -18.81 28.38
C LEU A 172 -18.51 -20.11 28.82
N ARG A 173 -19.23 -20.99 29.53
CA ARG A 173 -18.70 -22.32 29.91
C ARG A 173 -18.34 -23.16 28.69
N ARG A 174 -19.17 -23.15 27.64
CA ARG A 174 -18.90 -23.90 26.40
C ARG A 174 -17.70 -23.32 25.64
N LEU A 175 -17.62 -22.00 25.50
CA LEU A 175 -16.49 -21.31 24.88
C LEU A 175 -15.18 -21.59 25.64
N THR A 176 -15.24 -21.54 26.97
CA THR A 176 -14.12 -21.86 27.86
C THR A 176 -13.64 -23.31 27.67
N LEU A 177 -14.56 -24.29 27.66
CA LEU A 177 -14.21 -25.69 27.40
C LEU A 177 -13.60 -25.89 26.00
N ALA A 178 -14.13 -25.19 25.00
CA ALA A 178 -13.60 -25.25 23.64
C ALA A 178 -12.19 -24.63 23.56
N ALA A 179 -11.97 -23.48 24.20
CA ALA A 179 -10.67 -22.81 24.30
C ALA A 179 -9.63 -23.56 25.14
N GLN A 180 -9.99 -24.66 25.81
CA GLN A 180 -9.05 -25.53 26.54
C GLN A 180 -8.72 -26.81 25.78
N HIS A 181 -9.41 -27.10 24.68
CA HIS A 181 -9.34 -28.40 24.03
C HIS A 181 -7.99 -28.58 23.28
N PRO A 182 -7.12 -29.52 23.69
CA PRO A 182 -5.74 -29.59 23.21
C PRO A 182 -5.61 -30.04 21.75
N ALA A 183 -6.61 -30.74 21.21
CA ALA A 183 -6.58 -31.23 19.83
C ALA A 183 -7.13 -30.22 18.80
N LEU A 184 -7.43 -28.98 19.21
CA LEU A 184 -7.91 -27.97 18.26
C LEU A 184 -6.75 -27.38 17.43
N PRO A 185 -6.96 -27.12 16.13
CA PRO A 185 -6.03 -26.33 15.34
C PRO A 185 -5.85 -24.93 15.93
N LEU A 186 -4.62 -24.39 15.82
CA LEU A 186 -4.27 -23.07 16.35
C LEU A 186 -5.25 -21.95 15.95
N PRO A 187 -5.70 -21.81 14.68
CA PRO A 187 -6.66 -20.75 14.32
C PRO A 187 -8.01 -20.88 15.02
N THR A 188 -8.46 -22.10 15.26
CA THR A 188 -9.72 -22.39 15.97
C THR A 188 -9.58 -22.12 17.46
N HIS A 189 -8.42 -22.42 18.03
CA HIS A 189 -8.10 -22.12 19.42
C HIS A 189 -8.05 -20.61 19.68
N LEU A 190 -7.35 -19.85 18.82
CA LEU A 190 -7.31 -18.39 18.89
C LEU A 190 -8.70 -17.77 18.68
N PHE A 191 -9.53 -18.35 17.82
CA PHE A 191 -10.92 -17.90 17.66
C PHE A 191 -11.72 -18.00 18.95
N TYR A 192 -11.68 -19.14 19.67
CA TYR A 192 -12.43 -19.25 20.93
C TYR A 192 -11.89 -18.33 22.02
N LEU A 193 -10.57 -18.10 22.09
CA LEU A 193 -9.98 -17.13 23.00
C LEU A 193 -10.42 -15.70 22.66
N HIS A 194 -10.46 -15.35 21.37
CA HIS A 194 -10.97 -14.06 20.91
C HIS A 194 -12.46 -13.88 21.26
N CYS A 195 -13.28 -14.91 21.07
CA CYS A 195 -14.69 -14.89 21.48
C CYS A 195 -14.90 -14.64 22.97
N LEU A 196 -13.98 -15.11 23.82
CA LEU A 196 -14.02 -14.86 25.27
C LEU A 196 -13.59 -13.44 25.62
N LEU A 197 -12.55 -12.92 24.95
CA LEU A 197 -12.04 -11.56 25.13
C LEU A 197 -13.01 -10.49 24.61
N SER A 198 -13.70 -10.78 23.51
CA SER A 198 -14.64 -9.88 22.85
C SER A 198 -16.10 -10.25 23.13
N PHE A 199 -16.37 -10.86 24.28
CA PHE A 199 -17.73 -11.21 24.66
C PHE A 199 -18.56 -9.93 24.83
N PRO A 200 -19.81 -9.85 24.35
CA PRO A 200 -20.56 -8.58 24.29
C PRO A 200 -20.75 -7.84 25.64
N GLU A 201 -20.68 -8.55 26.78
CA GLU A 201 -20.73 -7.95 28.13
C GLU A 201 -19.39 -7.35 28.59
N ASN A 202 -18.28 -7.61 27.89
CA ASN A 202 -16.95 -7.07 28.20
C ASN A 202 -16.80 -5.61 27.76
N TRP A 203 -17.78 -5.08 27.02
CA TRP A 203 -17.85 -3.66 26.68
C TRP A 203 -18.63 -2.93 27.77
N PRO A 204 -17.96 -2.19 28.67
CA PRO A 204 -18.69 -1.47 29.69
C PRO A 204 -19.52 -0.35 29.04
N LEU A 205 -20.59 0.04 29.73
CA LEU A 205 -21.22 1.36 29.66
C LEU A 205 -20.27 2.48 30.18
N GLY A 206 -18.95 2.31 30.02
CA GLY A 206 -17.90 3.22 30.42
C GLY A 206 -17.42 4.09 29.25
N PRO A 207 -16.56 5.10 29.51
CA PRO A 207 -15.98 5.91 28.44
C PRO A 207 -15.24 5.01 27.44
N GLU A 208 -15.30 5.36 26.15
CA GLU A 208 -14.72 4.56 25.06
C GLU A 208 -13.27 4.12 25.38
N GLY A 209 -13.04 2.80 25.45
CA GLY A 209 -11.70 2.22 25.50
C GLY A 209 -11.30 1.47 26.79
N GLU A 210 -12.16 1.34 27.80
CA GLU A 210 -11.89 0.46 28.95
C GLU A 210 -12.33 -0.99 28.65
N GLU A 211 -11.37 -1.92 28.53
CA GLU A 211 -11.62 -3.36 28.36
C GLU A 211 -11.87 -4.00 29.73
N ALA A 212 -13.01 -4.69 29.91
CA ALA A 212 -13.36 -5.40 31.15
C ALA A 212 -13.40 -6.93 30.94
N ALA A 213 -13.33 -7.71 32.01
CA ALA A 213 -13.57 -9.15 31.89
C ALA A 213 -15.08 -9.41 31.75
N PRO A 214 -15.49 -10.60 31.25
CA PRO A 214 -16.90 -10.94 31.23
C PRO A 214 -17.42 -11.10 32.67
N LEU A 215 -18.48 -10.37 33.01
CA LEU A 215 -19.15 -10.36 34.31
C LEU A 215 -19.47 -11.75 34.89
N LEU A 216 -19.62 -12.76 34.03
CA LEU A 216 -19.95 -14.15 34.40
C LEU A 216 -18.75 -15.12 34.32
N LEU A 217 -17.56 -14.65 33.96
CA LEU A 217 -16.34 -15.45 33.82
C LEU A 217 -15.66 -15.65 35.18
N VAL A 218 -16.20 -16.55 35.98
CA VAL A 218 -15.68 -16.87 37.32
C VAL A 218 -14.25 -17.45 37.23
N PRO A 219 -13.32 -17.09 38.13
CA PRO A 219 -11.94 -17.60 38.15
C PRO A 219 -11.79 -19.12 38.09
N GLN A 220 -12.80 -19.86 38.58
CA GLN A 220 -12.86 -21.32 38.51
C GLN A 220 -12.94 -21.84 37.07
N LEU A 221 -13.64 -21.14 36.18
CA LEU A 221 -13.72 -21.46 34.75
C LEU A 221 -12.40 -21.12 34.04
N CYS A 222 -11.73 -20.06 34.50
CA CYS A 222 -10.47 -19.55 33.94
C CYS A 222 -9.26 -20.42 34.26
N ARG A 223 -9.35 -21.31 35.27
CA ARG A 223 -8.20 -22.14 35.71
C ARG A 223 -7.56 -22.95 34.59
N GLY A 224 -8.34 -23.46 33.63
CA GLY A 224 -7.80 -24.17 32.47
C GLY A 224 -7.30 -23.27 31.33
N LEU A 225 -7.62 -21.97 31.39
CA LEU A 225 -7.19 -20.93 30.46
C LEU A 225 -5.91 -20.21 30.90
N MET A 226 -5.29 -20.63 32.02
CA MET A 226 -4.06 -20.01 32.50
C MET A 226 -2.95 -20.03 31.42
N PRO A 227 -2.27 -18.89 31.19
CA PRO A 227 -1.16 -18.82 30.25
C PRO A 227 -0.01 -19.69 30.74
N SER A 228 0.72 -20.32 29.84
CA SER A 228 1.93 -21.08 30.19
C SER A 228 2.97 -20.87 29.11
N LEU A 229 4.24 -20.83 29.52
CA LEU A 229 5.40 -20.59 28.65
C LEU A 229 5.61 -21.68 27.56
N LEU A 230 4.84 -22.76 27.60
CA LEU A 230 4.86 -23.82 26.58
C LEU A 230 3.87 -23.57 25.44
N HIS A 231 2.96 -22.61 25.59
CA HIS A 231 1.99 -22.27 24.55
C HIS A 231 2.65 -21.53 23.38
N ASP A 232 2.00 -21.60 22.22
CA ASP A 232 2.28 -20.72 21.10
C ASP A 232 2.21 -19.24 21.52
N PRO A 233 3.08 -18.35 21.01
CA PRO A 233 3.14 -16.95 21.42
C PRO A 233 1.79 -16.22 21.38
N MET A 234 0.98 -16.43 20.34
CA MET A 234 -0.31 -15.75 20.21
C MET A 234 -1.31 -16.27 21.24
N VAL A 235 -1.31 -17.58 21.50
CA VAL A 235 -2.15 -18.20 22.52
C VAL A 235 -1.74 -17.73 23.92
N LEU A 236 -0.43 -17.63 24.17
CA LEU A 236 0.10 -17.13 25.43
C LEU A 236 -0.37 -15.69 25.68
N LEU A 237 -0.25 -14.81 24.69
CA LEU A 237 -0.67 -13.42 24.80
C LEU A 237 -2.19 -13.28 24.99
N SER A 238 -3.02 -14.05 24.27
CA SER A 238 -4.48 -14.00 24.47
C SER A 238 -4.90 -14.51 25.85
N ARG A 239 -4.25 -15.56 26.37
CA ARG A 239 -4.50 -16.09 27.72
C ARG A 239 -3.95 -15.15 28.81
N LEU A 240 -2.83 -14.50 28.55
CA LEU A 240 -2.29 -13.46 29.42
C LEU A 240 -3.21 -12.26 29.50
N HIS A 241 -3.80 -11.83 28.38
CA HIS A 241 -4.78 -10.75 28.37
C HIS A 241 -5.98 -11.11 29.26
N LEU A 242 -6.56 -12.31 29.12
CA LEU A 242 -7.62 -12.78 30.02
C LEU A 242 -7.19 -12.77 31.50
N LEU A 243 -5.96 -13.18 31.81
CA LEU A 243 -5.43 -13.12 33.17
C LEU A 243 -5.33 -11.67 33.68
N CYS A 244 -4.91 -10.72 32.84
CA CYS A 244 -4.83 -9.32 33.22
C CYS A 244 -6.21 -8.72 33.52
N LEU A 245 -7.21 -9.00 32.69
CA LEU A 245 -8.59 -8.54 32.93
C LEU A 245 -9.13 -9.07 34.26
N LEU A 246 -8.88 -10.34 34.58
CA LEU A 246 -9.26 -10.94 35.85
C LEU A 246 -8.53 -10.34 37.06
N CYS A 247 -7.30 -9.86 36.87
CA CYS A 247 -6.57 -9.15 37.93
C CYS A 247 -7.05 -7.70 38.12
N ALA A 248 -7.63 -7.08 37.09
CA ALA A 248 -8.12 -5.70 37.13
C ALA A 248 -9.42 -5.54 37.93
N GLU A 249 -10.33 -6.53 37.86
CA GLU A 249 -11.65 -6.49 38.53
C GLU A 249 -11.62 -6.71 40.05
N ASP A 250 -10.45 -7.04 40.61
CA ASP A 250 -10.28 -7.46 42.01
C ASP A 250 -10.08 -6.28 42.99
N GLU A 251 -10.43 -5.04 42.59
CA GLU A 251 -10.27 -3.84 43.45
C GLU A 251 -11.29 -3.78 44.62
N GLU A 252 -12.38 -4.55 44.59
CA GLU A 252 -13.52 -4.32 45.49
C GLU A 252 -13.82 -5.35 46.60
N GLU A 253 -13.24 -6.57 46.66
CA GLU A 253 -13.61 -7.53 47.73
C GLU A 253 -12.48 -8.31 48.42
N GLU A 254 -12.74 -8.64 49.69
CA GLU A 254 -11.82 -9.11 50.74
C GLU A 254 -10.92 -10.30 50.36
N LYS A 255 -9.64 -10.18 50.76
CA LYS A 255 -8.60 -11.23 50.94
C LYS A 255 -9.08 -12.68 50.72
N GLY A 256 -9.19 -13.05 49.45
CA GLY A 256 -9.49 -14.40 48.97
C GLY A 256 -8.40 -14.91 48.02
N PRO A 257 -8.60 -16.09 47.38
CA PRO A 257 -7.60 -16.87 46.62
C PRO A 257 -6.89 -16.19 45.42
N PHE A 258 -7.09 -14.89 45.22
CA PHE A 258 -6.58 -14.07 44.11
C PHE A 258 -5.17 -13.49 44.30
N GLN A 259 -4.61 -13.47 45.52
CA GLN A 259 -3.17 -13.26 45.72
C GLN A 259 -2.33 -14.26 44.91
N ASN A 260 -2.89 -15.45 44.61
CA ASN A 260 -2.23 -16.45 43.78
C ASN A 260 -2.18 -16.06 42.29
N LEU A 261 -3.10 -15.24 41.77
CA LEU A 261 -3.12 -14.85 40.36
C LEU A 261 -2.10 -13.75 40.06
N GLN A 262 -1.97 -12.75 40.92
CA GLN A 262 -0.92 -11.74 40.81
C GLN A 262 0.47 -12.37 40.95
N TRP A 263 0.65 -13.27 41.93
CA TRP A 263 1.87 -14.07 42.05
C TRP A 263 2.16 -14.88 40.78
N TYR A 264 1.15 -15.55 40.22
CA TYR A 264 1.31 -16.32 38.99
C TYR A 264 1.68 -15.45 37.78
N LEU A 265 1.08 -14.26 37.68
CA LEU A 265 1.41 -13.27 36.67
C LEU A 265 2.88 -12.84 36.79
N GLU A 266 3.34 -12.54 38.00
CA GLU A 266 4.74 -12.19 38.27
C GLU A 266 5.70 -13.32 37.90
N GLU A 267 5.38 -14.58 38.29
CA GLU A 267 6.18 -15.77 37.97
C GLU A 267 6.24 -16.02 36.46
N LEU A 268 5.12 -15.85 35.75
CA LEU A 268 5.06 -15.98 34.29
C LEU A 268 5.93 -14.91 33.61
N LEU A 269 5.81 -13.65 34.03
CA LEU A 269 6.62 -12.56 33.50
C LEU A 269 8.10 -12.77 33.81
N ASP A 270 8.43 -13.31 34.99
CA ASP A 270 9.81 -13.65 35.35
C ASP A 270 10.37 -14.73 34.43
N GLY A 271 9.61 -15.80 34.18
CA GLY A 271 9.99 -16.83 33.24
C GLY A 271 10.19 -16.31 31.81
N LEU A 272 9.38 -15.33 31.36
CA LEU A 272 9.57 -14.67 30.06
C LEU A 272 10.85 -13.82 30.04
N ARG A 273 11.12 -13.05 31.09
CA ARG A 273 12.34 -12.26 31.23
C ARG A 273 13.59 -13.13 31.27
N GLN A 274 13.59 -14.20 32.05
CA GLN A 274 14.68 -15.17 32.10
C GLN A 274 14.98 -15.76 30.72
N ARG A 275 13.95 -16.10 29.95
CA ARG A 275 14.12 -16.59 28.56
C ARG A 275 14.63 -15.52 27.60
N ALA A 276 14.21 -14.27 27.77
CA ALA A 276 14.70 -13.14 26.97
C ALA A 276 16.16 -12.76 27.30
N ALA A 277 16.58 -13.02 28.55
CA ALA A 277 17.93 -12.79 29.05
C ALA A 277 18.96 -13.84 28.57
N LEU A 278 18.52 -14.97 27.99
CA LEU A 278 19.43 -15.99 27.48
C LEU A 278 20.30 -15.45 26.33
N ASP A 279 21.62 -15.61 26.46
CA ASP A 279 22.59 -15.25 25.43
C ASP A 279 22.37 -16.04 24.14
N GLY A 280 22.31 -15.33 23.01
CA GLY A 280 22.02 -15.94 21.70
C GLY A 280 20.58 -16.42 21.51
N GLY A 281 19.67 -16.12 22.45
CA GLY A 281 18.26 -16.48 22.34
C GLY A 281 17.56 -15.84 21.11
N PRO A 282 16.58 -16.52 20.51
CA PRO A 282 15.88 -16.01 19.33
C PRO A 282 15.18 -14.68 19.66
N ARG A 283 15.28 -13.72 18.72
CA ARG A 283 14.66 -12.39 18.84
C ARG A 283 13.17 -12.46 19.18
N ALA A 284 12.48 -13.49 18.71
CA ALA A 284 11.06 -13.74 19.00
C ALA A 284 10.75 -13.83 20.50
N LEU A 285 11.64 -14.38 21.34
CA LEU A 285 11.42 -14.48 22.79
C LEU A 285 11.52 -13.11 23.47
N ALA A 286 12.46 -12.26 23.03
CA ALA A 286 12.56 -10.89 23.51
C ALA A 286 11.29 -10.11 23.11
N THR A 287 10.88 -10.19 21.84
CA THR A 287 9.62 -9.56 21.38
C THR A 287 8.41 -10.03 22.19
N LEU A 288 8.30 -11.33 22.46
CA LEU A 288 7.20 -11.89 23.27
C LEU A 288 7.22 -11.35 24.71
N CYS A 289 8.40 -11.24 25.32
CA CYS A 289 8.55 -10.65 26.65
C CYS A 289 8.05 -9.20 26.67
N PHE A 290 8.47 -8.36 25.72
CA PHE A 290 8.03 -6.96 25.64
C PHE A 290 6.53 -6.83 25.30
N GLN A 291 5.99 -7.69 24.45
CA GLN A 291 4.54 -7.73 24.16
C GLN A 291 3.74 -8.10 25.41
N ALA A 292 4.20 -9.09 26.18
CA ALA A 292 3.58 -9.48 27.45
C ALA A 292 3.67 -8.35 28.49
N SER A 293 4.84 -7.73 28.64
CA SER A 293 5.01 -6.56 29.52
C SER A 293 4.12 -5.39 29.13
N TYR A 294 3.93 -5.16 27.82
CA TYR A 294 3.06 -4.10 27.31
C TYR A 294 1.60 -4.37 27.64
N LEU A 295 1.12 -5.59 27.39
CA LEU A 295 -0.25 -5.98 27.74
C LEU A 295 -0.53 -5.81 29.24
N VAL A 296 0.40 -6.22 30.10
CA VAL A 296 0.25 -6.05 31.54
C VAL A 296 0.23 -4.57 31.92
N ALA A 297 1.12 -3.76 31.35
CA ALA A 297 1.17 -2.33 31.60
C ALA A 297 -0.08 -1.60 31.10
N SER A 298 -0.68 -2.03 29.98
CA SER A 298 -1.91 -1.42 29.45
C SER A 298 -3.15 -1.80 30.26
N CYS A 299 -3.28 -3.08 30.64
CA CYS A 299 -4.47 -3.55 31.35
C CYS A 299 -4.45 -3.19 32.85
N LEU A 300 -3.27 -3.17 33.46
CA LEU A 300 -3.09 -2.98 34.92
C LEU A 300 -2.39 -1.66 35.26
N ALA A 301 -2.52 -0.65 34.40
CA ALA A 301 -1.96 0.68 34.57
C ALA A 301 -2.24 1.26 35.98
N ARG A 302 -3.49 1.11 36.47
CA ARG A 302 -3.92 1.65 37.77
C ARG A 302 -3.41 0.87 39.00
N GLN A 303 -2.74 -0.28 38.82
CA GLN A 303 -2.32 -1.16 39.92
C GLN A 303 -0.81 -1.09 40.20
N PRO A 304 -0.33 -0.22 41.11
CA PRO A 304 1.11 -0.02 41.35
C PRO A 304 1.81 -1.27 41.93
N MET A 305 1.05 -2.18 42.55
CA MET A 305 1.56 -3.43 43.11
C MET A 305 2.11 -4.38 42.04
N VAL A 306 1.55 -4.38 40.83
CA VAL A 306 2.03 -5.20 39.71
C VAL A 306 3.08 -4.44 38.88
N LEU A 307 2.92 -3.13 38.75
CA LEU A 307 3.87 -2.31 37.97
C LEU A 307 5.26 -2.23 38.63
N THR A 308 5.34 -2.19 39.97
CA THR A 308 6.63 -2.08 40.67
C THR A 308 7.56 -3.29 40.41
N PRO A 309 7.11 -4.54 40.58
CA PRO A 309 7.88 -5.73 40.20
C PRO A 309 8.21 -5.78 38.70
N LEU A 310 7.29 -5.32 37.84
CA LEU A 310 7.52 -5.25 36.40
C LEU A 310 8.68 -4.31 36.06
N ILE A 311 8.71 -3.10 36.63
CA ILE A 311 9.79 -2.12 36.44
C ILE A 311 11.12 -2.70 36.89
N GLN A 312 11.16 -3.30 38.09
CA GLN A 312 12.37 -3.92 38.63
C GLN A 312 12.86 -5.07 37.74
N GLY A 313 11.94 -5.94 37.28
CA GLY A 313 12.27 -7.04 36.38
C GLY A 313 12.80 -6.55 35.02
N LEU A 314 12.20 -5.50 34.45
CA LEU A 314 12.66 -4.88 33.21
C LEU A 314 14.05 -4.24 33.37
N ALA A 315 14.33 -3.60 34.52
CA ALA A 315 15.65 -3.08 34.84
C ALA A 315 16.69 -4.20 34.94
N GLN A 316 16.38 -5.30 35.62
CA GLN A 316 17.23 -6.49 35.69
C GLN A 316 17.49 -7.11 34.30
N LEU A 317 16.47 -7.15 33.44
CA LEU A 317 16.63 -7.62 32.05
C LEU A 317 17.58 -6.72 31.26
N TYR A 318 17.48 -5.39 31.43
CA TYR A 318 18.41 -4.46 30.81
C TYR A 318 19.85 -4.65 31.32
N GLN A 319 20.04 -4.81 32.64
CA GLN A 319 21.34 -5.10 33.24
C GLN A 319 21.95 -6.39 32.66
N ALA A 320 21.14 -7.43 32.48
CA ALA A 320 21.60 -8.71 31.94
C ALA A 320 21.93 -8.62 30.45
N ARG A 321 21.13 -7.88 29.67
CA ARG A 321 21.27 -7.82 28.20
C ARG A 321 21.02 -6.42 27.62
N PRO A 322 22.03 -5.51 27.67
CA PRO A 322 21.92 -4.16 27.13
C PRO A 322 21.61 -4.10 25.62
N VAL A 323 21.93 -5.15 24.87
CA VAL A 323 21.64 -5.29 23.42
C VAL A 323 20.14 -5.13 23.10
N LEU A 324 19.26 -5.36 24.07
CA LEU A 324 17.82 -5.16 23.93
C LEU A 324 17.38 -3.69 23.98
N ALA A 325 18.29 -2.71 24.11
CA ALA A 325 17.99 -1.28 24.17
C ALA A 325 16.99 -0.79 23.11
N PRO A 326 17.02 -1.21 21.83
CA PRO A 326 15.99 -0.81 20.85
C PRO A 326 14.58 -1.22 21.27
N HIS A 327 14.40 -2.42 21.83
CA HIS A 327 13.11 -2.88 22.31
C HIS A 327 12.62 -2.09 23.53
N PHE A 328 13.53 -1.66 24.41
CA PHE A 328 13.19 -0.76 25.52
C PHE A 328 12.77 0.63 25.04
N VAL A 329 13.43 1.17 24.01
CA VAL A 329 13.03 2.46 23.40
C VAL A 329 11.63 2.35 22.80
N ASP A 330 11.38 1.33 21.97
CA ASP A 330 10.06 1.07 21.38
C ASP A 330 8.97 0.86 22.44
N PHE A 331 9.33 0.23 23.57
CA PHE A 331 8.43 0.01 24.69
C PHE A 331 8.07 1.32 25.40
N LEU A 332 9.07 2.15 25.72
CA LEU A 332 8.83 3.47 26.34
C LEU A 332 7.98 4.38 25.44
N ASP A 333 8.14 4.31 24.12
CA ASP A 333 7.33 5.10 23.17
C ASP A 333 5.83 4.73 23.16
N ARG A 334 5.46 3.56 23.69
CA ARG A 334 4.08 3.04 23.61
C ARG A 334 3.34 3.00 24.94
N VAL A 335 4.05 3.00 26.06
CA VAL A 335 3.44 2.84 27.38
C VAL A 335 2.98 4.19 27.95
N GLY A 336 1.93 4.18 28.75
CA GLY A 336 1.43 5.38 29.43
C GLY A 336 2.40 5.95 30.49
N PRO A 337 2.15 7.19 30.95
CA PRO A 337 3.05 7.93 31.85
C PRO A 337 3.26 7.24 33.21
N GLU A 338 2.30 6.42 33.64
CA GLU A 338 2.32 5.73 34.93
C GLU A 338 3.46 4.71 35.07
N LEU A 339 3.85 4.03 33.98
CA LEU A 339 5.02 3.15 33.95
C LEU A 339 6.24 3.84 33.33
N GLU A 340 6.02 4.71 32.34
CA GLU A 340 7.10 5.34 31.57
C GLU A 340 8.08 6.10 32.46
N GLU A 341 7.58 7.00 33.31
CA GLU A 341 8.41 7.86 34.17
C GLU A 341 9.21 7.04 35.22
N PRO A 342 8.59 6.13 36.01
CA PRO A 342 9.34 5.25 36.92
C PRO A 342 10.38 4.37 36.22
N LEU A 343 10.05 3.82 35.05
CA LEU A 343 10.97 2.96 34.30
C LEU A 343 12.15 3.75 33.73
N ARG A 344 11.93 4.95 33.20
CA ARG A 344 12.98 5.89 32.80
C ARG A 344 13.95 6.12 33.96
N MET A 345 13.42 6.46 35.14
CA MET A 345 14.23 6.72 36.32
C MET A 345 15.15 5.54 36.70
N VAL A 346 14.61 4.32 36.73
CA VAL A 346 15.40 3.12 37.09
C VAL A 346 16.41 2.79 35.99
N LEU A 347 16.01 2.79 34.71
CA LEU A 347 16.93 2.51 33.60
C LEU A 347 18.08 3.53 33.54
N ARG A 348 17.83 4.80 33.87
CA ARG A 348 18.88 5.82 33.97
C ARG A 348 19.93 5.44 35.02
N GLN A 349 19.48 5.05 36.20
CA GLN A 349 20.37 4.65 37.29
C GLN A 349 21.21 3.44 36.89
N GLU A 350 20.60 2.46 36.21
CA GLU A 350 21.31 1.28 35.73
C GLU A 350 22.38 1.58 34.70
N VAL A 351 22.06 2.44 33.72
CA VAL A 351 23.03 2.83 32.69
C VAL A 351 24.21 3.57 33.30
N VAL A 352 23.95 4.54 34.18
CA VAL A 352 25.00 5.38 34.79
C VAL A 352 25.90 4.57 35.74
N SER A 353 25.35 3.56 36.41
CA SER A 353 26.09 2.74 37.37
C SER A 353 27.11 1.79 36.72
N ARG A 354 26.98 1.47 35.43
CA ARG A 354 27.85 0.50 34.74
C ARG A 354 28.25 0.97 33.33
N PRO A 355 29.32 1.77 33.19
CA PRO A 355 29.92 2.05 31.89
C PRO A 355 30.54 0.77 31.31
N GLY A 356 29.75 0.04 30.52
CA GLY A 356 30.27 -1.05 29.69
C GLY A 356 31.30 -0.55 28.67
N ARG A 357 32.05 -1.47 28.04
CA ARG A 357 33.00 -1.15 26.97
C ARG A 357 32.38 -1.39 25.59
N ASP A 358 32.83 -0.63 24.60
CA ASP A 358 32.55 -0.77 23.16
C ASP A 358 31.05 -1.00 22.80
N GLU A 359 30.66 -2.24 22.51
CA GLU A 359 29.29 -2.58 22.10
C GLU A 359 28.26 -2.30 23.19
N ALA A 360 28.58 -2.63 24.45
CA ALA A 360 27.71 -2.31 25.56
C ALA A 360 27.56 -0.79 25.69
N LEU A 361 28.65 -0.03 25.51
CA LEU A 361 28.61 1.44 25.59
C LEU A 361 27.65 2.04 24.55
N ARG A 362 27.60 1.48 23.34
CA ARG A 362 26.65 1.92 22.29
C ARG A 362 25.21 1.83 22.76
N TRP A 363 24.83 0.70 23.36
CA TRP A 363 23.46 0.48 23.83
C TRP A 363 23.11 1.36 25.04
N HIS A 364 24.07 1.58 25.95
CA HIS A 364 23.93 2.51 27.06
C HIS A 364 23.72 3.95 26.58
N LEU A 365 24.50 4.42 25.59
CA LEU A 365 24.32 5.75 24.99
C LEU A 365 22.97 5.87 24.28
N GLN A 366 22.53 4.84 23.55
CA GLN A 366 21.22 4.84 22.91
C GLN A 366 20.08 4.92 23.95
N MET A 367 20.17 4.19 25.05
CA MET A 367 19.18 4.22 26.12
C MET A 367 19.15 5.58 26.83
N LEU A 368 20.32 6.14 27.15
CA LEU A 368 20.42 7.48 27.74
C LEU A 368 19.85 8.57 26.84
N ALA A 369 19.99 8.47 25.52
CA ALA A 369 19.42 9.45 24.60
C ALA A 369 17.88 9.52 24.67
N LYS A 370 17.22 8.45 25.15
CA LYS A 370 15.77 8.39 25.34
C LYS A 370 15.34 8.76 26.77
N VAL A 371 16.17 8.50 27.77
CA VAL A 371 15.83 8.54 29.21
C VAL A 371 16.43 9.75 29.94
N ALA A 372 17.35 10.48 29.31
CA ALA A 372 18.00 11.63 29.94
C ALA A 372 17.00 12.77 30.23
N GLU A 373 17.06 13.30 31.46
CA GLU A 373 16.26 14.43 31.93
C GLU A 373 17.16 15.52 32.53
N GLY A 374 16.64 16.74 32.57
CA GLY A 374 17.38 17.94 32.98
C GLY A 374 17.85 17.98 34.44
N ASP A 375 17.26 17.23 35.38
CA ASP A 375 17.56 17.37 36.82
C ASP A 375 18.66 16.39 37.33
N ALA A 376 18.97 15.35 36.56
CA ALA A 376 19.92 14.29 36.95
C ALA A 376 21.32 14.42 36.32
N GLN A 377 21.82 15.65 36.22
CA GLN A 377 22.97 15.98 35.37
C GLN A 377 24.30 15.48 35.93
N SER A 378 24.53 15.45 37.24
CA SER A 378 25.88 15.20 37.78
C SER A 378 26.42 13.80 37.45
N ALA A 379 25.65 12.75 37.72
CA ALA A 379 26.06 11.37 37.48
C ALA A 379 26.05 11.02 35.98
N THR A 380 25.07 11.53 35.24
CA THR A 380 24.98 11.36 33.78
C THR A 380 26.14 12.05 33.06
N LEU A 381 26.53 13.26 33.48
CA LEU A 381 27.67 13.97 32.91
C LEU A 381 29.00 13.28 33.27
N SER A 382 29.17 12.78 34.50
CA SER A 382 30.37 12.01 34.84
C SER A 382 30.50 10.74 34.00
N PHE A 383 29.38 10.07 33.73
CA PHE A 383 29.33 8.93 32.82
C PHE A 383 29.71 9.33 31.39
N LEU A 384 29.15 10.42 30.86
CA LEU A 384 29.44 10.89 29.51
C LEU A 384 30.90 11.33 29.34
N GLN A 385 31.50 11.96 30.35
CA GLN A 385 32.92 12.31 30.35
C GLN A 385 33.81 11.06 30.32
N ALA A 386 33.47 10.02 31.10
CA ALA A 386 34.17 8.75 31.07
C ALA A 386 33.96 8.00 29.73
N ALA A 387 32.76 8.07 29.16
CA ALA A 387 32.43 7.47 27.86
C ALA A 387 33.17 8.16 26.70
N ALA A 388 33.32 9.48 26.74
CA ALA A 388 34.01 10.26 25.71
C ALA A 388 35.46 9.79 25.51
N ALA A 389 36.15 9.40 26.59
CA ALA A 389 37.50 8.85 26.53
C ALA A 389 37.60 7.50 25.78
N HIS A 390 36.49 6.78 25.62
CA HIS A 390 36.42 5.45 24.99
C HIS A 390 35.70 5.49 23.61
N CYS A 391 35.29 6.66 23.13
CA CYS A 391 34.57 6.82 21.86
C CYS A 391 35.52 6.91 20.65
N ALA A 392 36.15 5.79 20.29
CA ALA A 392 37.04 5.71 19.12
C ALA A 392 36.31 5.59 17.78
N ASN A 393 35.09 5.04 17.77
CA ASN A 393 34.32 4.77 16.55
C ASN A 393 33.27 5.85 16.28
N TRP A 394 33.08 6.20 15.00
CA TRP A 394 32.05 7.15 14.53
C TRP A 394 30.65 6.90 15.14
N GLY A 395 30.18 5.65 15.16
CA GLY A 395 28.85 5.33 15.69
C GLY A 395 28.69 5.57 17.20
N LEU A 396 29.78 5.49 17.98
CA LEU A 396 29.77 5.83 19.41
C LEU A 396 29.78 7.35 19.60
N GLN A 397 30.53 8.08 18.77
CA GLN A 397 30.58 9.54 18.76
C GLN A 397 29.20 10.13 18.43
N GLU A 398 28.52 9.59 17.41
CA GLU A 398 27.16 9.99 17.04
C GLU A 398 26.16 9.69 18.17
N ALA A 399 26.24 8.50 18.79
CA ALA A 399 25.38 8.14 19.92
C ALA A 399 25.60 9.08 21.12
N LEU A 400 26.85 9.44 21.42
CA LEU A 400 27.18 10.38 22.49
C LEU A 400 26.61 11.79 22.21
N LEU A 401 26.73 12.27 20.98
CA LEU A 401 26.14 13.54 20.55
C LEU A 401 24.60 13.54 20.62
N LYS A 402 23.95 12.39 20.36
CA LYS A 402 22.50 12.24 20.56
C LYS A 402 22.10 12.39 22.02
N VAL A 403 22.86 11.84 22.97
CA VAL A 403 22.61 12.06 24.41
C VAL A 403 22.80 13.53 24.78
N CYS A 404 23.86 14.17 24.27
CA CYS A 404 24.09 15.60 24.49
C CYS A 404 22.92 16.44 23.96
N ARG A 405 22.40 16.11 22.77
CA ARG A 405 21.20 16.76 22.21
C ARG A 405 19.97 16.57 23.09
N ALA A 406 19.75 15.38 23.64
CA ALA A 406 18.65 15.11 24.55
C ALA A 406 18.75 15.97 25.83
N LEU A 407 19.92 16.00 26.47
CA LEU A 407 20.17 16.85 27.64
C LEU A 407 20.03 18.35 27.35
N LEU A 408 20.38 18.80 26.14
CA LEU A 408 20.19 20.19 25.71
C LEU A 408 18.72 20.58 25.60
N ARG A 409 17.84 19.67 25.18
CA ARG A 409 16.39 19.92 25.08
C ARG A 409 15.77 20.21 26.45
N GLU A 410 16.24 19.51 27.48
CA GLU A 410 15.73 19.61 28.85
C GLU A 410 16.38 20.75 29.67
N GLY A 411 17.16 21.64 29.03
CA GLY A 411 17.72 22.84 29.68
C GLY A 411 19.12 22.64 30.29
N GLY A 412 20.04 22.07 29.50
CA GLY A 412 21.40 21.68 29.91
C GLY A 412 22.17 22.65 30.82
N GLY A 413 22.91 22.11 31.80
CA GLY A 413 23.72 22.87 32.74
C GLY A 413 25.19 23.07 32.32
N ALA A 414 25.94 23.82 33.13
CA ALA A 414 27.31 24.24 32.85
C ALA A 414 28.27 23.08 32.51
N GLY A 415 28.13 21.92 33.16
CA GLY A 415 28.99 20.76 32.89
C GLY A 415 28.81 20.12 31.50
N LEU A 416 27.68 20.38 30.82
CA LEU A 416 27.46 19.96 29.43
C LEU A 416 28.24 20.83 28.45
N ALA A 417 28.41 22.12 28.75
CA ALA A 417 29.19 23.04 27.92
C ALA A 417 30.67 22.62 27.88
N ASP A 418 31.23 22.25 29.04
CA ASP A 418 32.61 21.77 29.15
C ASP A 418 32.83 20.46 28.37
N LEU A 419 31.87 19.53 28.44
CA LEU A 419 31.91 18.28 27.68
C LEU A 419 31.86 18.54 26.16
N LEU A 420 30.93 19.38 25.69
CA LEU A 420 30.81 19.72 24.27
C LEU A 420 32.07 20.41 23.74
N GLN A 421 32.70 21.28 24.55
CA GLN A 421 33.95 21.94 24.18
C GLN A 421 35.12 20.94 24.12
N ALA A 422 35.18 19.97 25.04
CA ALA A 422 36.18 18.90 25.00
C ALA A 422 36.00 18.01 23.75
N LEU A 423 34.76 17.62 23.43
CA LEU A 423 34.44 16.81 22.25
C LEU A 423 34.79 17.55 20.95
N ALA A 424 34.50 18.85 20.84
CA ALA A 424 34.87 19.66 19.69
C ALA A 424 36.39 19.71 19.42
N ARG A 425 37.22 19.41 20.43
CA ARG A 425 38.68 19.33 20.31
C ARG A 425 39.20 17.90 20.08
N GLN A 426 38.53 16.89 20.64
CA GLN A 426 39.00 15.50 20.68
C GLN A 426 38.48 14.65 19.53
N LEU A 427 37.30 14.95 18.98
CA LEU A 427 36.71 14.18 17.88
C LEU A 427 37.54 14.34 16.60
N GLU A 428 37.91 13.23 15.95
CA GLU A 428 38.64 13.26 14.68
C GLU A 428 37.72 13.50 13.48
N ASP A 429 36.43 13.17 13.59
CA ASP A 429 35.47 13.36 12.51
C ASP A 429 35.04 14.84 12.39
N PRO A 430 35.01 15.43 11.17
CA PRO A 430 34.61 16.82 10.97
C PRO A 430 33.13 17.07 11.32
N ASP A 431 32.22 16.17 10.94
CA ASP A 431 30.79 16.33 11.19
C ASP A 431 30.53 16.25 12.70
N GLY A 432 31.13 15.29 13.40
CA GLY A 432 31.03 15.17 14.86
C GLY A 432 31.54 16.41 15.59
N ARG A 433 32.66 17.00 15.13
CA ARG A 433 33.21 18.26 15.66
C ARG A 433 32.27 19.43 15.44
N ASP A 434 31.71 19.55 14.24
CA ASP A 434 30.82 20.66 13.90
C ASP A 434 29.48 20.56 14.64
N HIS A 435 28.94 19.35 14.84
CA HIS A 435 27.78 19.13 15.70
C HIS A 435 28.06 19.51 17.16
N ALA A 436 29.21 19.11 17.71
CA ALA A 436 29.60 19.48 19.08
C ALA A 436 29.73 21.02 19.24
N ARG A 437 30.33 21.70 18.25
CA ARG A 437 30.44 23.17 18.22
C ARG A 437 29.09 23.85 18.10
N LEU A 438 28.23 23.36 17.21
CA LEU A 438 26.87 23.85 17.04
C LEU A 438 26.11 23.77 18.37
N TYR A 439 26.13 22.60 19.00
CA TYR A 439 25.48 22.37 20.29
C TYR A 439 26.03 23.28 21.40
N TYR A 440 27.35 23.49 21.45
CA TYR A 440 27.97 24.44 22.37
C TYR A 440 27.51 25.89 22.13
N ILE A 441 27.48 26.33 20.87
CA ILE A 441 27.03 27.67 20.49
C ILE A 441 25.55 27.85 20.84
N LEU A 442 24.70 26.87 20.54
CA LEU A 442 23.29 26.91 20.87
C LEU A 442 23.11 27.05 22.39
N LEU A 443 23.77 26.21 23.18
CA LEU A 443 23.70 26.25 24.65
C LEU A 443 24.14 27.61 25.22
N ALA A 444 25.19 28.21 24.65
CA ALA A 444 25.73 29.49 25.13
C ALA A 444 24.85 30.71 24.78
N HIS A 445 24.05 30.65 23.70
CA HIS A 445 23.36 31.82 23.14
C HIS A 445 21.83 31.75 23.18
N LEU A 446 21.24 30.59 23.45
CA LEU A 446 19.78 30.42 23.49
C LEU A 446 19.31 30.11 24.92
N ALA A 447 18.18 30.72 25.30
CA ALA A 447 17.50 30.37 26.56
C ALA A 447 16.89 28.96 26.46
N GLY A 448 16.89 28.21 27.58
CA GLY A 448 16.37 26.84 27.69
C GLY A 448 15.09 26.51 26.89
N PRO A 449 13.98 27.27 27.01
CA PRO A 449 12.77 26.98 26.26
C PRO A 449 12.93 27.15 24.73
N LYS A 450 13.81 28.07 24.29
CA LYS A 450 14.13 28.25 22.86
C LYS A 450 15.03 27.14 22.32
N LEU A 451 15.87 26.55 23.17
CA LEU A 451 16.69 25.39 22.85
C LEU A 451 15.85 24.14 22.59
N GLY A 452 14.87 23.87 23.45
CA GLY A 452 13.93 22.77 23.27
C GLY A 452 13.20 22.83 21.93
N VAL A 453 12.72 24.03 21.53
CA VAL A 453 12.05 24.24 20.24
C VAL A 453 13.01 24.08 19.05
N ALA A 454 14.22 24.65 19.13
CA ALA A 454 15.20 24.55 18.05
C ALA A 454 15.72 23.12 17.83
N LEU A 455 15.79 22.33 18.90
CA LEU A 455 16.32 20.97 18.87
C LEU A 455 15.26 19.88 18.80
N GLY A 456 13.98 20.17 19.06
CA GLY A 456 12.84 19.24 19.07
C GLY A 456 12.63 18.50 17.74
N PRO A 457 11.88 17.38 17.72
CA PRO A 457 11.32 16.91 16.45
C PRO A 457 10.44 18.03 15.91
N SER A 458 10.54 18.35 14.63
CA SER A 458 9.57 19.24 14.00
C SER A 458 8.21 18.53 14.12
N LEU A 459 7.43 18.88 15.14
CA LEU A 459 6.06 18.39 15.29
C LEU A 459 5.29 19.00 14.13
N ALA A 460 4.85 18.11 13.23
CA ALA A 460 4.63 18.35 11.81
C ALA A 460 5.96 18.42 11.03
N ALA A 461 6.04 17.63 9.95
CA ALA A 461 6.71 18.15 8.77
C ALA A 461 6.18 19.58 8.64
N PRO A 462 7.02 20.62 8.79
CA PRO A 462 6.59 21.88 8.27
C PRO A 462 6.50 21.53 6.78
N ALA A 463 5.27 21.42 6.25
CA ALA A 463 5.04 22.02 4.95
C ALA A 463 5.80 23.32 5.05
N LEU A 464 6.94 23.42 4.34
CA LEU A 464 7.91 24.48 4.49
C LEU A 464 7.15 25.79 4.32
N ALA A 465 6.59 26.29 5.42
CA ALA A 465 5.85 27.53 5.50
C ALA A 465 6.95 28.57 5.65
N SER A 466 7.74 28.62 4.58
CA SER A 466 8.46 29.78 4.17
C SER A 466 7.56 30.99 4.39
N SER A 467 8.14 32.06 4.93
CA SER A 467 7.54 33.38 5.06
C SER A 467 6.91 33.91 3.74
N LEU A 468 7.11 33.23 2.60
CA LEU A 468 6.43 33.45 1.32
C LEU A 468 4.94 33.05 1.31
N MET A 469 4.49 32.14 2.18
CA MET A 469 3.09 31.66 2.18
C MET A 469 2.10 32.63 2.82
N ALA A 470 2.58 33.58 3.64
CA ALA A 470 1.71 34.54 4.30
C ALA A 470 1.12 35.60 3.35
N GLU A 471 1.69 35.78 2.14
CA GLU A 471 1.30 36.91 1.28
C GLU A 471 0.83 36.58 -0.14
N ASN A 472 0.87 35.33 -0.63
CA ASN A 472 0.59 35.10 -2.05
C ASN A 472 -0.33 33.91 -2.32
N GLN A 473 -1.65 34.16 -2.39
CA GLN A 473 -2.60 33.25 -3.05
C GLN A 473 -2.16 32.90 -4.49
N GLY A 474 -1.37 33.76 -5.14
CA GLY A 474 -0.76 33.48 -6.44
C GLY A 474 0.36 32.42 -6.44
N PHE A 475 1.04 32.19 -5.31
CA PHE A 475 2.13 31.19 -5.24
C PHE A 475 1.59 29.76 -5.12
N ALA A 476 0.48 29.57 -4.39
CA ALA A 476 -0.21 28.28 -4.31
C ALA A 476 -0.76 27.85 -5.68
N ALA A 477 -1.31 28.79 -6.46
CA ALA A 477 -1.71 28.53 -7.85
C ALA A 477 -0.52 28.18 -8.77
N GLY A 478 0.69 28.62 -8.43
CA GLY A 478 1.93 28.30 -9.15
C GLY A 478 2.47 26.88 -8.94
N LEU A 479 2.05 26.21 -7.85
CA LEU A 479 2.49 24.86 -7.50
C LEU A 479 1.50 23.76 -7.91
N ILE A 480 0.34 24.14 -8.46
CA ILE A 480 -0.70 23.22 -8.92
C ILE A 480 -0.61 23.12 -10.45
N VAL A 481 -0.67 21.90 -10.98
CA VAL A 481 -0.79 21.67 -12.43
C VAL A 481 -2.15 22.17 -12.88
N GLN A 482 -2.19 23.21 -13.71
CA GLN A 482 -3.43 23.83 -14.15
C GLN A 482 -3.91 23.21 -15.47
N GLU A 483 -5.20 22.89 -15.58
CA GLU A 483 -5.77 22.53 -16.87
C GLU A 483 -5.98 23.80 -17.72
N ALA A 484 -5.43 23.81 -18.93
CA ALA A 484 -5.50 24.96 -19.83
C ALA A 484 -5.66 24.52 -21.30
N LEU A 485 -6.16 25.43 -22.14
CA LEU A 485 -6.17 25.21 -23.59
C LEU A 485 -4.72 25.27 -24.10
N ALA A 486 -4.27 24.22 -24.78
CA ALA A 486 -2.90 24.14 -25.27
C ALA A 486 -2.62 25.20 -26.36
N PRO A 487 -1.61 26.07 -26.22
CA PRO A 487 -1.13 26.92 -27.30
C PRO A 487 -0.21 26.13 -28.27
N ILE A 488 -0.43 24.83 -28.45
CA ILE A 488 0.42 23.90 -29.21
C ILE A 488 -0.41 23.31 -30.36
N GLN A 489 0.17 23.27 -31.55
CA GLN A 489 -0.33 22.55 -32.70
C GLN A 489 0.61 21.39 -33.01
N LEU A 490 0.05 20.19 -33.09
CA LEU A 490 0.77 18.97 -33.39
C LEU A 490 0.23 18.40 -34.70
N SER A 491 1.12 18.09 -35.64
CA SER A 491 0.77 17.46 -36.92
C SER A 491 1.77 16.38 -37.31
N VAL A 492 1.35 15.50 -38.21
CA VAL A 492 2.20 14.44 -38.75
C VAL A 492 2.94 14.98 -39.97
N GLY A 493 4.27 14.92 -39.91
CA GLY A 493 5.15 15.28 -41.01
C GLY A 493 5.27 14.18 -42.07
N PRO A 494 6.07 14.39 -43.11
CA PRO A 494 6.25 13.41 -44.17
C PRO A 494 6.84 12.10 -43.63
N GLN A 495 6.29 10.98 -44.11
CA GLN A 495 6.73 9.65 -43.71
C GLN A 495 8.18 9.39 -44.11
N ARG A 496 8.97 8.82 -43.20
CA ARG A 496 10.30 8.25 -43.49
C ARG A 496 10.25 6.74 -43.35
N ALA A 497 10.24 6.04 -44.49
CA ALA A 497 10.36 4.58 -44.55
C ALA A 497 11.82 4.15 -44.33
N SER A 498 12.37 4.36 -43.12
CA SER A 498 13.76 4.04 -42.80
C SER A 498 13.88 3.39 -41.43
N GLY A 499 14.61 2.27 -41.36
CA GLY A 499 14.91 1.56 -40.11
C GLY A 499 14.04 0.32 -39.86
N PRO A 500 14.20 -0.30 -38.68
CA PRO A 500 13.53 -1.58 -38.36
C PRO A 500 12.09 -1.42 -37.84
N LEU A 501 11.68 -0.22 -37.41
CA LEU A 501 10.37 0.07 -36.83
C LEU A 501 9.73 1.27 -37.54
N PRO A 502 8.38 1.34 -37.64
CA PRO A 502 7.72 2.52 -38.17
C PRO A 502 7.91 3.69 -37.22
N VAL A 503 8.23 4.88 -37.76
CA VAL A 503 8.48 6.08 -36.97
C VAL A 503 7.63 7.21 -37.52
N LEU A 504 6.78 7.80 -36.69
CA LEU A 504 6.05 9.02 -37.04
C LEU A 504 6.96 10.23 -36.84
N GLN A 505 7.10 11.03 -37.89
CA GLN A 505 7.70 12.35 -37.77
C GLN A 505 6.63 13.33 -37.30
N LEU A 506 6.82 13.96 -36.15
CA LEU A 506 5.89 14.93 -35.59
C LEU A 506 6.42 16.35 -35.80
N GLN A 507 5.53 17.24 -36.25
CA GLN A 507 5.78 18.67 -36.35
C GLN A 507 5.02 19.36 -35.23
N VAL A 508 5.75 20.09 -34.39
CA VAL A 508 5.21 20.79 -33.23
C VAL A 508 5.39 22.29 -33.41
N GLU A 509 4.30 23.03 -33.36
CA GLU A 509 4.30 24.49 -33.42
C GLU A 509 3.65 25.05 -32.16
N ALA A 510 4.27 26.08 -31.59
CA ALA A 510 3.74 26.75 -30.41
C ALA A 510 3.32 28.19 -30.78
N ARG A 511 2.13 28.60 -30.34
CA ARG A 511 1.60 29.96 -30.49
C ARG A 511 2.19 30.92 -29.46
N GLU A 512 2.64 30.39 -28.33
CA GLU A 512 3.28 31.10 -27.24
C GLU A 512 4.59 30.39 -26.84
N PRO A 513 5.54 31.06 -26.19
CA PRO A 513 6.76 30.40 -25.71
C PRO A 513 6.44 29.44 -24.56
N ILE A 514 6.92 28.21 -24.68
CA ILE A 514 6.65 27.11 -23.76
C ILE A 514 7.97 26.44 -23.38
N TYR A 515 8.11 26.05 -22.13
CA TYR A 515 9.28 25.38 -21.57
C TYR A 515 8.91 23.98 -21.07
N SER A 516 9.86 23.05 -21.14
CA SER A 516 9.73 21.68 -20.63
C SER A 516 8.43 20.99 -21.06
N LEU A 517 8.12 21.00 -22.35
CA LEU A 517 6.97 20.28 -22.91
C LEU A 517 7.22 18.77 -22.85
N GLU A 518 6.25 18.04 -22.34
CA GLU A 518 6.14 16.59 -22.40
C GLU A 518 4.86 16.21 -23.15
N LEU A 519 5.01 15.44 -24.23
CA LEU A 519 3.91 14.88 -25.01
C LEU A 519 3.75 13.40 -24.66
N ARG A 520 2.55 13.03 -24.19
CA ARG A 520 2.15 11.66 -23.88
C ARG A 520 1.14 11.17 -24.90
N PHE A 521 1.30 9.94 -25.35
CA PHE A 521 0.47 9.32 -26.40
C PHE A 521 -0.24 8.09 -25.84
N LEU A 522 -1.56 8.03 -25.98
CA LEU A 522 -2.40 6.92 -25.57
C LEU A 522 -3.11 6.35 -26.80
N VAL A 523 -3.18 5.03 -26.91
CA VAL A 523 -3.82 4.35 -28.05
C VAL A 523 -5.06 3.63 -27.55
N GLU A 524 -6.21 3.88 -28.20
CA GLU A 524 -7.43 3.13 -27.93
C GLU A 524 -7.33 1.70 -28.46
N GLY A 525 -7.57 0.73 -27.57
CA GLY A 525 -7.32 -0.68 -27.87
C GLY A 525 -5.84 -1.01 -27.86
N GLN A 526 -5.46 -2.18 -27.34
CA GLN A 526 -4.05 -2.59 -27.20
C GLN A 526 -3.40 -2.98 -28.54
N LEU A 527 -3.67 -2.23 -29.62
CA LEU A 527 -3.15 -2.44 -30.97
C LEU A 527 -1.66 -2.09 -31.08
N TYR A 528 -1.16 -1.21 -30.20
CA TYR A 528 0.24 -0.79 -30.14
C TYR A 528 0.82 -1.05 -28.74
N ALA A 529 2.12 -1.29 -28.65
CA ALA A 529 2.81 -1.30 -27.37
C ALA A 529 2.86 0.13 -26.77
N PRO A 530 3.02 0.27 -25.43
CA PRO A 530 3.11 1.57 -24.78
C PRO A 530 4.15 2.47 -25.44
N LEU A 531 3.75 3.70 -25.75
CA LEU A 531 4.60 4.71 -26.38
C LEU A 531 5.32 5.52 -25.30
N GLU A 532 6.60 5.81 -25.51
CA GLU A 532 7.38 6.64 -24.58
C GLU A 532 7.00 8.12 -24.73
N PRO A 533 6.99 8.89 -23.62
CA PRO A 533 6.74 10.33 -23.67
C PRO A 533 7.86 11.04 -24.43
N VAL A 534 7.50 12.07 -25.19
CA VAL A 534 8.45 12.89 -25.94
C VAL A 534 8.65 14.22 -25.22
N HIS A 535 9.89 14.53 -24.87
CA HIS A 535 10.25 15.74 -24.14
C HIS A 535 10.89 16.78 -25.07
N VAL A 536 10.40 18.02 -25.00
CA VAL A 536 10.93 19.17 -25.72
C VAL A 536 11.28 20.26 -24.71
N PRO A 537 12.56 20.63 -24.56
CA PRO A 537 13.01 21.53 -23.50
C PRO A 537 12.47 22.95 -23.65
N CYS A 538 12.31 23.43 -24.89
CA CYS A 538 11.67 24.71 -25.17
C CYS A 538 11.07 24.74 -26.57
N LEU A 539 9.93 25.42 -26.71
CA LEU A 539 9.29 25.77 -27.96
C LEU A 539 9.00 27.26 -27.96
N CYS A 540 9.45 27.96 -29.00
CA CYS A 540 9.23 29.39 -29.14
C CYS A 540 8.51 29.67 -30.46
N PRO A 541 7.54 30.60 -30.48
CA PRO A 541 6.85 30.99 -31.71
C PRO A 541 7.86 31.49 -32.75
N GLY A 542 7.68 31.07 -34.00
CA GLY A 542 8.51 31.50 -35.13
C GLY A 542 9.92 30.89 -35.19
N ARG A 543 10.30 29.99 -34.26
CA ARG A 543 11.48 29.14 -34.42
C ARG A 543 11.05 27.75 -34.92
N PRO A 544 11.66 27.22 -36.01
CA PRO A 544 11.35 25.86 -36.45
C PRO A 544 11.77 24.87 -35.36
N ALA A 545 10.80 24.10 -34.85
CA ALA A 545 11.09 23.01 -33.94
C ALA A 545 11.85 21.90 -34.69
N HIS A 546 12.77 21.24 -34.00
CA HIS A 546 13.41 20.05 -34.57
C HIS A 546 12.33 18.97 -34.77
N PRO A 547 12.34 18.24 -35.90
CA PRO A 547 11.37 17.19 -36.13
C PRO A 547 11.49 16.13 -35.03
N LEU A 548 10.38 15.82 -34.38
CA LEU A 548 10.34 14.81 -33.33
C LEU A 548 10.02 13.46 -33.96
N PHE A 549 10.58 12.39 -33.42
CA PHE A 549 10.43 11.05 -33.96
C PHE A 549 9.78 10.15 -32.91
N LEU A 550 8.58 9.66 -33.21
CA LEU A 550 7.82 8.76 -32.35
C LEU A 550 7.89 7.34 -32.91
N PRO A 551 8.70 6.44 -32.33
CA PRO A 551 8.79 5.06 -32.77
C PRO A 551 7.52 4.30 -32.38
N LEU A 552 6.86 3.70 -33.37
CA LEU A 552 5.66 2.90 -33.20
C LEU A 552 6.02 1.41 -33.07
N ARG A 553 5.32 0.71 -32.17
CA ARG A 553 5.43 -0.74 -31.99
C ARG A 553 4.05 -1.41 -32.11
N PRO A 554 3.50 -1.51 -33.33
CA PRO A 554 2.22 -2.16 -33.55
C PRO A 554 2.28 -3.66 -33.25
N ARG A 555 1.24 -4.18 -32.61
CA ARG A 555 1.00 -5.62 -32.42
C ARG A 555 0.29 -6.24 -33.60
N GLN A 556 -0.44 -5.42 -34.37
CA GLN A 556 -1.10 -5.75 -35.63
C GLN A 556 -0.90 -4.60 -36.62
N PRO A 557 -0.83 -4.85 -37.94
CA PRO A 557 -0.65 -3.83 -38.96
C PRO A 557 -1.95 -3.04 -39.23
N ALA A 558 -2.51 -2.42 -38.19
CA ALA A 558 -3.79 -1.71 -38.23
C ALA A 558 -3.61 -0.19 -37.98
N PRO A 559 -4.31 0.68 -38.73
CA PRO A 559 -4.33 2.11 -38.45
C PRO A 559 -4.98 2.40 -37.08
N ALA A 560 -4.59 3.51 -36.45
CA ALA A 560 -5.09 3.88 -35.12
C ALA A 560 -5.15 5.40 -34.92
N ARG A 561 -5.82 5.84 -33.85
CA ARG A 561 -5.83 7.24 -33.39
C ARG A 561 -5.12 7.32 -32.05
N LEU A 562 -4.14 8.22 -31.95
CA LEU A 562 -3.39 8.47 -30.72
C LEU A 562 -4.01 9.65 -30.01
N GLU A 563 -4.54 9.42 -28.81
CA GLU A 563 -4.91 10.49 -27.89
C GLU A 563 -3.64 11.14 -27.35
N VAL A 564 -3.59 12.48 -27.36
CA VAL A 564 -2.36 13.22 -27.03
C VAL A 564 -2.60 14.14 -25.84
N GLN A 565 -1.76 14.00 -24.83
CA GLN A 565 -1.73 14.88 -23.66
C GLN A 565 -0.41 15.65 -23.64
N ALA A 566 -0.51 16.95 -23.39
CA ALA A 566 0.63 17.84 -23.26
C ALA A 566 0.74 18.34 -21.82
N LEU A 567 1.92 18.18 -21.22
CA LEU A 567 2.28 18.81 -19.95
C LEU A 567 3.41 19.79 -20.22
N TYR A 568 3.28 21.04 -19.80
CA TYR A 568 4.24 22.08 -20.18
C TYR A 568 4.30 23.21 -19.17
N THR A 569 5.39 23.98 -19.20
CA THR A 569 5.59 25.14 -18.33
C THR A 569 5.50 26.44 -19.12
N THR A 570 4.70 27.39 -18.65
CA THR A 570 4.57 28.71 -19.26
C THR A 570 5.74 29.63 -18.86
N PRO A 571 5.96 30.77 -19.54
CA PRO A 571 6.98 31.73 -19.15
C PRO A 571 6.76 32.37 -17.78
N THR A 572 5.54 32.30 -17.26
CA THR A 572 5.18 32.77 -15.92
C THR A 572 5.50 31.74 -14.84
N GLY A 573 6.11 30.60 -15.19
CA GLY A 573 6.51 29.54 -14.27
C GLY A 573 5.38 28.61 -13.84
N LEU A 574 4.23 28.64 -14.53
CA LEU A 574 3.09 27.77 -14.25
C LEU A 574 3.22 26.46 -15.03
N THR A 575 2.99 25.33 -14.38
CA THR A 575 2.89 24.04 -15.06
C THR A 575 1.43 23.79 -15.46
N CYS A 576 1.19 23.58 -16.73
CA CYS A 576 -0.12 23.36 -17.31
C CYS A 576 -0.23 21.95 -17.93
N HIS A 577 -1.44 21.40 -17.90
CA HIS A 577 -1.81 20.18 -18.60
C HIS A 577 -2.93 20.49 -19.61
N ALA A 578 -2.85 19.90 -20.80
CA ALA A 578 -3.82 20.12 -21.86
C ALA A 578 -3.98 18.89 -22.76
N HIS A 579 -5.21 18.66 -23.23
CA HIS A 579 -5.51 17.68 -24.26
C HIS A 579 -5.31 18.29 -25.66
N LEU A 580 -4.55 17.60 -26.52
CA LEU A 580 -4.36 17.97 -27.91
C LEU A 580 -5.27 17.15 -28.83
N PRO A 581 -5.57 17.63 -30.05
CA PRO A 581 -6.32 16.87 -31.03
C PRO A 581 -5.69 15.49 -31.28
N PRO A 582 -6.48 14.42 -31.43
CA PRO A 582 -5.96 13.08 -31.62
C PRO A 582 -5.20 12.96 -32.95
N LEU A 583 -4.08 12.25 -32.91
CA LEU A 583 -3.15 12.14 -34.02
C LEU A 583 -3.40 10.84 -34.81
N PRO A 584 -3.73 10.90 -36.11
CA PRO A 584 -3.99 9.71 -36.89
C PRO A 584 -2.70 8.99 -37.26
N VAL A 585 -2.70 7.67 -37.09
CA VAL A 585 -1.70 6.74 -37.67
C VAL A 585 -2.37 6.05 -38.85
N ASN A 586 -1.97 6.42 -40.06
CA ASN A 586 -2.52 5.84 -41.28
C ASN A 586 -1.85 4.49 -41.57
N PHE A 587 -2.50 3.68 -42.40
CA PHE A 587 -1.95 2.40 -42.81
C PHE A 587 -0.60 2.53 -43.52
N ALA A 588 -0.45 3.57 -44.35
CA ALA A 588 0.80 3.88 -45.04
C ALA A 588 1.96 4.12 -44.06
N ASP A 589 1.71 4.74 -42.91
CA ASP A 589 2.73 5.08 -41.90
C ASP A 589 3.43 3.84 -41.30
N LEU A 590 2.82 2.65 -41.46
CA LEU A 590 3.35 1.37 -40.98
C LEU A 590 4.29 0.68 -41.98
N PHE A 591 4.43 1.22 -43.19
CA PHE A 591 5.20 0.60 -44.25
C PHE A 591 6.70 0.66 -43.98
N LEU A 592 7.34 -0.50 -44.03
CA LEU A 592 8.79 -0.62 -43.90
C LEU A 592 9.40 -1.19 -45.19
N PRO A 593 10.57 -0.70 -45.61
CA PRO A 593 11.26 -1.28 -46.75
C PRO A 593 11.74 -2.69 -46.42
N PHE A 594 11.74 -3.56 -47.43
CA PHE A 594 12.43 -4.84 -47.35
C PHE A 594 13.95 -4.64 -47.37
N PRO A 595 14.73 -5.56 -46.74
CA PRO A 595 16.18 -5.58 -46.93
C PRO A 595 16.53 -5.65 -48.42
N GLN A 596 17.55 -4.91 -48.82
CA GLN A 596 17.93 -4.78 -50.23
C GLN A 596 18.24 -6.15 -50.85
N PRO A 597 17.67 -6.47 -52.04
CA PRO A 597 17.99 -7.71 -52.73
C PRO A 597 19.46 -7.70 -53.21
N PRO A 598 20.12 -8.87 -53.29
CA PRO A 598 21.45 -8.97 -53.86
C PRO A 598 21.47 -8.47 -55.32
N GLU A 599 22.49 -7.67 -55.65
CA GLU A 599 22.62 -7.03 -56.97
C GLU A 599 22.57 -8.06 -58.11
N GLY A 600 21.67 -7.84 -59.08
CA GLY A 600 21.48 -8.70 -60.25
C GLY A 600 20.51 -9.87 -60.08
N ALA A 601 20.01 -10.11 -58.86
CA ALA A 601 19.03 -11.17 -58.56
C ALA A 601 17.64 -10.64 -58.14
N GLN A 602 17.35 -9.35 -58.37
CA GLN A 602 16.11 -8.72 -57.90
C GLN A 602 14.82 -9.43 -58.38
N PRO A 603 14.71 -9.88 -59.64
CA PRO A 603 13.53 -10.61 -60.10
C PRO A 603 13.36 -11.96 -59.40
N GLY A 604 14.44 -12.73 -59.25
CA GLY A 604 14.40 -14.03 -58.57
C GLY A 604 14.10 -13.91 -57.07
N PHE A 605 14.59 -12.84 -56.44
CA PHE A 605 14.27 -12.52 -55.04
C PHE A 605 12.77 -12.23 -54.84
N PHE A 606 12.18 -11.40 -55.72
CA PHE A 606 10.76 -11.08 -55.62
C PHE A 606 9.86 -12.30 -55.89
N GLU A 607 10.16 -13.12 -56.90
CA GLU A 607 9.39 -14.35 -57.18
C GLU A 607 9.46 -15.34 -56.00
N GLY A 608 10.63 -15.50 -55.38
CA GLY A 608 10.77 -16.32 -54.17
C GLY A 608 9.89 -15.84 -53.01
N LEU A 609 9.81 -14.53 -52.77
CA LEU A 609 8.89 -13.95 -51.77
C LEU A 609 7.42 -14.15 -52.17
N TRP A 610 7.11 -13.94 -53.45
CA TRP A 610 5.76 -14.05 -54.01
C TRP A 610 5.18 -15.47 -53.87
N ASP A 611 6.00 -16.49 -54.13
CA ASP A 611 5.60 -17.89 -54.00
C ASP A 611 5.54 -18.32 -52.52
N SER A 612 6.38 -17.75 -51.66
CA SER A 612 6.40 -18.11 -50.22
C SER A 612 5.12 -17.74 -49.46
N CYS A 613 4.33 -16.78 -49.97
CA CYS A 613 3.07 -16.37 -49.35
C CYS A 613 2.01 -17.47 -49.39
N LEU A 614 2.06 -18.42 -50.33
CA LEU A 614 1.06 -19.49 -50.46
C LEU A 614 1.62 -20.84 -50.01
N PRO A 615 0.81 -21.73 -49.40
CA PRO A 615 -0.66 -21.67 -49.28
C PRO A 615 -1.20 -20.98 -48.02
N LYS A 616 -0.33 -20.48 -47.12
CA LYS A 616 -0.76 -19.99 -45.80
C LYS A 616 -1.37 -18.59 -45.81
N GLY A 617 -0.96 -17.75 -46.76
CA GLY A 617 -1.44 -16.39 -46.95
C GLY A 617 -2.62 -16.30 -47.91
N ALA A 618 -2.84 -15.11 -48.45
CA ALA A 618 -3.94 -14.81 -49.35
C ALA A 618 -3.48 -14.04 -50.59
N GLU A 619 -4.17 -14.27 -51.70
CA GLU A 619 -4.01 -13.55 -52.97
C GLU A 619 -5.31 -12.80 -53.29
N SER A 620 -5.17 -11.56 -53.77
CA SER A 620 -6.29 -10.76 -54.26
C SER A 620 -5.87 -9.93 -55.46
N ARG A 621 -6.86 -9.37 -56.16
CA ARG A 621 -6.65 -8.41 -57.24
C ARG A 621 -7.53 -7.20 -57.00
N VAL A 622 -6.92 -6.02 -57.00
CA VAL A 622 -7.60 -4.76 -56.77
C VAL A 622 -7.39 -3.86 -57.97
N TRP A 623 -8.46 -3.17 -58.37
CA TRP A 623 -8.37 -2.13 -59.38
C TRP A 623 -7.97 -0.81 -58.71
N CYS A 624 -6.80 -0.28 -59.07
CA CYS A 624 -6.32 1.00 -58.57
C CYS A 624 -6.66 2.10 -59.60
N PRO A 625 -7.53 3.07 -59.26
CA PRO A 625 -7.81 4.18 -60.15
C PRO A 625 -6.53 5.00 -60.39
N LEU A 626 -6.26 5.34 -61.64
CA LEU A 626 -5.16 6.24 -61.99
C LEU A 626 -5.68 7.67 -62.12
N GLY A 627 -5.07 8.60 -61.37
CA GLY A 627 -5.25 10.02 -61.62
C GLY A 627 -4.59 10.48 -62.94
N PRO A 628 -4.70 11.77 -63.30
CA PRO A 628 -4.18 12.33 -64.55
C PRO A 628 -2.65 12.22 -64.74
N GLN A 629 -1.93 11.79 -63.72
CA GLN A 629 -0.46 11.83 -63.62
C GLN A 629 0.22 10.49 -63.97
N GLY A 630 -0.55 9.42 -64.25
CA GLY A 630 -0.03 8.14 -64.74
C GLY A 630 0.68 7.27 -63.67
N LEU A 631 0.96 6.01 -64.02
CA LEU A 631 1.50 4.98 -63.13
C LEU A 631 2.86 5.35 -62.51
N GLU A 632 3.75 5.96 -63.29
CA GLU A 632 5.10 6.34 -62.85
C GLU A 632 5.05 7.40 -61.74
N THR A 633 4.17 8.40 -61.86
CA THR A 633 4.02 9.43 -60.82
C THR A 633 3.45 8.85 -59.52
N LEU A 634 2.49 7.94 -59.61
CA LEU A 634 1.92 7.26 -58.44
C LEU A 634 3.00 6.49 -57.68
N VAL A 635 3.82 5.72 -58.40
CA VAL A 635 4.93 4.96 -57.80
C VAL A 635 5.95 5.91 -57.20
N SER A 636 6.38 6.94 -57.91
CA SER A 636 7.37 7.91 -57.42
C SER A 636 6.94 8.59 -56.10
N ARG A 637 5.64 8.88 -55.93
CA ARG A 637 5.15 9.62 -54.76
C ARG A 637 4.89 8.75 -53.53
N HIS A 638 4.37 7.54 -53.73
CA HIS A 638 3.83 6.75 -52.62
C HIS A 638 4.58 5.45 -52.37
N LEU A 639 5.23 4.88 -53.40
CA LEU A 639 5.71 3.50 -53.36
C LEU A 639 7.19 3.32 -53.73
N GLU A 640 7.86 4.36 -54.23
CA GLU A 640 9.28 4.33 -54.65
C GLU A 640 10.21 3.65 -53.63
N PRO A 641 10.12 3.91 -52.31
CA PRO A 641 11.02 3.29 -51.33
C PRO A 641 10.87 1.76 -51.20
N PHE A 642 9.80 1.19 -51.75
CA PHE A 642 9.42 -0.22 -51.61
C PHE A 642 9.54 -1.00 -52.92
N VAL A 643 9.98 -0.37 -54.01
CA VAL A 643 10.13 -1.01 -55.32
C VAL A 643 11.32 -1.97 -55.33
N VAL A 644 11.07 -3.22 -55.72
CA VAL A 644 12.10 -4.27 -55.86
C VAL A 644 12.51 -4.45 -57.32
N VAL A 645 11.54 -4.41 -58.24
CA VAL A 645 11.79 -4.50 -59.69
C VAL A 645 10.97 -3.44 -60.40
N ALA A 646 11.63 -2.59 -61.17
CA ALA A 646 11.00 -1.59 -62.02
C ALA A 646 11.24 -1.93 -63.49
N ARG A 647 10.17 -2.02 -64.29
CA ARG A 647 10.21 -2.02 -65.75
C ARG A 647 9.31 -0.88 -66.25
N PRO A 648 9.75 0.37 -66.09
CA PRO A 648 8.97 1.52 -66.54
C PRO A 648 8.80 1.47 -68.07
N PRO A 649 7.63 1.88 -68.61
CA PRO A 649 6.43 2.36 -67.93
C PRO A 649 5.41 1.25 -67.61
N THR A 650 5.76 -0.02 -67.83
CA THR A 650 4.80 -1.13 -67.96
C THR A 650 4.52 -1.92 -66.69
N SER A 651 5.48 -2.04 -65.76
CA SER A 651 5.25 -2.86 -64.55
C SER A 651 6.19 -2.51 -63.40
N TYR A 652 5.65 -2.57 -62.18
CA TYR A 652 6.41 -2.40 -60.94
C TYR A 652 6.09 -3.53 -59.95
N HIS A 653 7.12 -4.13 -59.37
CA HIS A 653 7.01 -5.11 -58.30
C HIS A 653 7.48 -4.49 -56.98
N ILE A 654 6.61 -4.53 -55.98
CA ILE A 654 6.74 -3.76 -54.75
C ILE A 654 6.64 -4.72 -53.57
N ALA A 655 7.56 -4.60 -52.62
CA ALA A 655 7.57 -5.39 -51.40
C ALA A 655 7.60 -4.46 -50.19
N ILE A 656 6.60 -4.58 -49.33
CA ILE A 656 6.42 -3.78 -48.11
C ILE A 656 6.36 -4.72 -46.91
N ARG A 657 7.25 -4.50 -45.95
CA ARG A 657 7.19 -5.22 -44.68
C ARG A 657 6.20 -4.51 -43.76
N LEU A 658 5.28 -5.26 -43.20
CA LEU A 658 4.29 -4.79 -42.24
C LEU A 658 4.62 -5.37 -40.85
N PRO A 659 4.76 -4.53 -39.83
CA PRO A 659 4.98 -5.01 -38.48
C PRO A 659 3.71 -5.70 -37.91
N PRO A 660 3.84 -6.73 -37.06
CA PRO A 660 5.07 -7.18 -36.43
C PRO A 660 5.99 -8.01 -37.36
N ASN A 661 5.48 -8.85 -38.27
CA ASN A 661 6.29 -9.71 -39.15
C ASN A 661 5.59 -10.11 -40.48
N SER A 662 4.54 -9.39 -40.90
CA SER A 662 3.78 -9.69 -42.11
C SER A 662 4.42 -9.06 -43.36
N MET A 663 4.09 -9.56 -44.53
CA MET A 663 4.59 -9.12 -45.82
C MET A 663 3.45 -8.73 -46.75
N LEU A 664 3.58 -7.59 -47.42
CA LEU A 664 2.67 -7.16 -48.48
C LEU A 664 3.44 -7.04 -49.79
N LEU A 665 3.05 -7.82 -50.78
CA LEU A 665 3.64 -7.83 -52.11
C LEU A 665 2.63 -7.36 -53.14
N LEU A 666 3.02 -6.43 -54.01
CA LEU A 666 2.17 -5.87 -55.05
C LEU A 666 2.84 -6.01 -56.42
N ARG A 667 2.06 -6.39 -57.44
CA ARG A 667 2.43 -6.31 -58.86
C ARG A 667 1.49 -5.34 -59.54
N LEU A 668 2.06 -4.22 -59.99
CA LEU A 668 1.36 -3.24 -60.79
C LEU A 668 1.68 -3.55 -62.25
N GLU A 669 0.65 -3.82 -63.04
CA GLU A 669 0.79 -4.10 -64.48
C GLU A 669 0.53 -2.85 -65.33
N ALA A 670 0.51 -3.02 -66.66
CA ALA A 670 0.39 -1.91 -67.58
C ALA A 670 -0.93 -1.13 -67.37
N PRO A 671 -0.89 0.21 -67.45
CA PRO A 671 -2.07 1.04 -67.26
C PRO A 671 -3.12 0.75 -68.34
N GLN A 672 -4.37 0.65 -67.92
CA GLN A 672 -5.56 0.52 -68.78
C GLN A 672 -6.36 1.83 -68.73
N VAL A 673 -7.41 1.95 -69.55
CA VAL A 673 -8.15 3.20 -69.79
C VAL A 673 -8.64 3.88 -68.49
N ASP A 674 -9.01 3.10 -67.47
CA ASP A 674 -9.63 3.60 -66.23
C ASP A 674 -8.82 3.28 -64.95
N GLY A 675 -7.57 2.82 -65.07
CA GLY A 675 -6.75 2.45 -63.90
C GLY A 675 -5.71 1.36 -64.15
N VAL A 676 -5.10 0.86 -63.08
CA VAL A 676 -4.08 -0.20 -63.10
C VAL A 676 -4.57 -1.40 -62.30
N PRO A 677 -4.55 -2.61 -62.89
CA PRO A 677 -4.77 -3.83 -62.12
C PRO A 677 -3.56 -4.07 -61.21
N VAL A 678 -3.83 -4.24 -59.92
CA VAL A 678 -2.84 -4.56 -58.90
C VAL A 678 -3.11 -5.97 -58.39
N ALA A 679 -2.22 -6.91 -58.71
CA ALA A 679 -2.22 -8.21 -58.05
C ALA A 679 -1.47 -8.07 -56.72
N LEU A 680 -2.05 -8.60 -55.65
CA LEU A 680 -1.47 -8.51 -54.32
C LEU A 680 -1.45 -9.86 -53.62
N ARG A 681 -0.37 -10.11 -52.88
CA ARG A 681 -0.21 -11.26 -52.00
C ARG A 681 0.26 -10.79 -50.63
N THR A 682 -0.25 -11.45 -49.60
CA THR A 682 0.11 -11.22 -48.20
C THR A 682 0.10 -12.54 -47.47
N ASP A 683 0.98 -12.70 -46.48
CA ASP A 683 0.96 -13.83 -45.55
C ASP A 683 -0.10 -13.66 -44.44
N ASP A 684 -0.64 -12.46 -44.28
CA ASP A 684 -1.70 -12.11 -43.34
C ASP A 684 -2.96 -11.62 -44.06
N TRP A 685 -4.03 -12.42 -44.00
CA TRP A 685 -5.29 -12.16 -44.69
C TRP A 685 -6.08 -10.98 -44.09
N GLU A 686 -5.86 -10.64 -42.82
CA GLU A 686 -6.60 -9.57 -42.12
C GLU A 686 -6.27 -8.18 -42.69
N VAL A 687 -5.15 -8.06 -43.40
CA VAL A 687 -4.66 -6.81 -43.99
C VAL A 687 -5.31 -6.50 -45.35
N LEU A 688 -5.92 -7.49 -46.02
CA LEU A 688 -6.48 -7.33 -47.36
C LEU A 688 -7.47 -6.16 -47.51
N PRO A 689 -8.42 -5.95 -46.57
CA PRO A 689 -9.35 -4.82 -46.65
C PRO A 689 -8.61 -3.48 -46.55
N LEU A 690 -7.64 -3.37 -45.63
CA LEU A 690 -6.84 -2.17 -45.41
C LEU A 690 -6.02 -1.80 -46.65
N VAL A 691 -5.44 -2.81 -47.31
CA VAL A 691 -4.68 -2.63 -48.56
C VAL A 691 -5.60 -2.18 -49.68
N GLY A 692 -6.79 -2.80 -49.79
CA GLY A 692 -7.79 -2.42 -50.77
C GLY A 692 -8.28 -0.98 -50.60
N ASP A 693 -8.49 -0.54 -49.36
CA ASP A 693 -8.88 0.84 -49.04
C ASP A 693 -7.75 1.83 -49.33
N TYR A 694 -6.51 1.49 -48.96
CA TYR A 694 -5.34 2.28 -49.27
C TYR A 694 -5.16 2.48 -50.77
N LEU A 695 -5.15 1.40 -51.56
CA LEU A 695 -4.96 1.46 -53.02
C LEU A 695 -6.08 2.25 -53.71
N ARG A 696 -7.33 2.14 -53.26
CA ARG A 696 -8.45 2.94 -53.78
C ARG A 696 -8.34 4.42 -53.39
N GLY A 697 -7.78 4.71 -52.22
CA GLY A 697 -7.56 6.08 -51.72
C GLY A 697 -6.42 6.83 -52.43
N LEU A 698 -5.51 6.13 -53.12
CA LEU A 698 -4.37 6.75 -53.81
C LEU A 698 -4.77 7.71 -54.95
N ALA A 699 -5.99 7.61 -55.49
CA ALA A 699 -6.48 8.52 -56.52
C ALA A 699 -7.22 9.76 -55.98
N VAL A 700 -7.61 9.76 -54.70
CA VAL A 700 -8.48 10.79 -54.09
C VAL A 700 -7.69 11.93 -53.46
N THR A 701 -6.37 11.76 -53.29
CA THR A 701 -5.48 12.79 -52.75
C THR A 701 -5.03 13.75 -53.86
N GLU A 702 -5.94 14.66 -54.23
CA GLU A 702 -5.61 16.00 -54.78
C GLU A 702 -5.95 17.09 -53.77
#